data_AF-A0A940Q3R2-F1
#
_entry.id   AF-A0A940Q3R2-F1
#
_cell.length_a   1.000
_cell.length_b   1.000
_cell.length_c   1.000
_cell.angle_alpha   90.00
_cell.angle_beta   90.00
_cell.angle_gamma   90.00
#
_symmetry.space_group_name_H-M   'P 1'
#
loop_
_entity.id
_entity.type
_entity.pdbx_description
1 polymer ?
#
loop_
_entity_poly.entity_id
_entity_poly.type
_entity_poly.pdbx_seq_one_letter_code
_entity_poly.pdbx_strand_id
1 'polypeptide(L)'
;MGEESVMTSVTEVTNMSVLPENTGEQSQTGTLNNNTESTDVSAMEIAETENVPLEHIEETAETQVPADAEMNNDDIISSIVAEAVSQSLEEAGVTEEAVQTEEAVVTVTEYIPVTAAEEIVSEQPAVTEAVVQEITEVLESTAITEAVTETAVENVTNQINIDPKFIAVPAVIAVLAAAMAFVKKRSKKAAVTDDDAPMSARDRDAIRLSAGKPEKKKGKKSKKGRTEKEKKNLSKKVLSTIPYQKVLSDDIFYLGKKMYSKAYTFDDINFNLADEEQQYMYLERYIEFLGILDDTVDCQICCWNSRLNMEEFKKATLMPQKADDLFEYRYEFNSRVLEENIRKGQNAIQKHMYITLTIKAPDEESAVRRFRTLDITAMNTFNRIGNTGLRVLTSQERIEMLRDFFVGAENMTVPKLTAEDFAKGKEKLYCSPDYFDFKKDYFMFNDKYAKVLYIREYPSTATSDILTGLLGTGIEIMVTSNIETYDSAEARKLVQRQITAVDTDMAKREVKAAQHGNFSSQMPQRIKNQRDAMVSVFDKITVKDQKLFMVNTQILIKADSFEQLNECVEVIESTLKRSGCIKGEMAWEQEHGMSDCLPLGYQRKFDYLRTMPSESVAIFMPFNVREVQMPHATYYGMNVLSHNLILFDRVLGLINPSGFYLAASGGGKSFKVKTEITNIITGDENADVLVIDPEREYWKLAEAFGGEVVRFSNGSTNYINMFDFDFRLLDDPEVDIIADKCQLVTSFISCMDSKHPLNAQEKSFVDRCVQKAYAKSGVLKSLDPKDMPTLGTFLECMKEETENVPQEMKDKLIITIDMYVNGSAKYFNNQTNVNTKNRFIAYDIRDLNGNLKTQSMLLILDYIWNRLAENKEKGRKTYIFIDEAHLLFADEYSLDYLQMLWKRARKYGGILTGITQNVDDLLKDYKSRNMLANSEFIVLLKQNPTDAAKLQDVLNINDSEIQFVNDVPAGHGLLILGGKTKIPFYDEFPKDTKLYSLMTTNFSETAKMLHQ
;
A
#
# COMPACT_ATOMS: atom_id res chain seq x y z
N MET A 1 15.18 15.32 -52.77
CA MET A 1 16.57 15.63 -53.14
C MET A 1 17.43 14.80 -52.20
N GLY A 2 18.16 13.79 -52.70
CA GLY A 2 18.71 12.70 -51.87
C GLY A 2 17.59 11.71 -51.46
N GLU A 3 17.54 10.42 -51.80
CA GLU A 3 18.54 9.38 -52.17
C GLU A 3 19.35 8.90 -50.96
N GLU A 4 19.37 7.62 -50.53
CA GLU A 4 18.68 6.35 -50.92
C GLU A 4 18.31 5.56 -49.62
N SER A 5 17.40 4.56 -49.51
CA SER A 5 16.91 3.45 -50.37
C SER A 5 17.83 2.20 -50.43
N VAL A 6 17.39 0.91 -50.43
CA VAL A 6 16.13 0.26 -49.95
C VAL A 6 16.27 -1.29 -49.94
N MET A 7 15.57 -1.99 -49.03
CA MET A 7 15.11 -3.41 -49.04
C MET A 7 16.01 -4.67 -49.29
N THR A 8 15.59 -5.78 -48.63
CA THR A 8 15.63 -7.22 -49.08
C THR A 8 17.00 -7.95 -49.20
N SER A 9 17.11 -9.29 -49.22
CA SER A 9 16.11 -10.39 -49.34
C SER A 9 16.42 -11.65 -48.48
N VAL A 10 15.45 -12.56 -48.33
CA VAL A 10 15.58 -13.91 -47.72
C VAL A 10 16.11 -14.95 -48.72
N THR A 11 16.85 -15.98 -48.27
CA THR A 11 16.92 -17.31 -48.94
C THR A 11 17.48 -18.40 -48.02
N GLU A 12 16.96 -19.63 -48.12
CA GLU A 12 17.47 -20.84 -47.44
C GLU A 12 18.21 -21.78 -48.43
N VAL A 13 19.27 -22.48 -48.00
CA VAL A 13 19.84 -23.65 -48.73
C VAL A 13 20.44 -24.73 -47.80
N THR A 14 19.66 -25.81 -47.61
CA THR A 14 19.99 -27.24 -47.37
C THR A 14 21.39 -27.76 -46.89
N ASN A 15 21.30 -28.64 -45.87
CA ASN A 15 21.85 -30.03 -45.78
C ASN A 15 23.33 -30.43 -45.50
N MET A 16 23.42 -31.39 -44.55
CA MET A 16 24.19 -32.66 -44.54
C MET A 16 25.66 -32.80 -44.06
N SER A 17 25.78 -33.41 -42.87
CA SER A 17 26.58 -34.62 -42.53
C SER A 17 28.12 -34.59 -42.43
N VAL A 18 28.66 -35.33 -41.43
CA VAL A 18 29.76 -36.35 -41.46
C VAL A 18 30.46 -36.48 -40.09
N LEU A 19 30.85 -37.71 -39.73
CA LEU A 19 31.62 -38.20 -38.56
C LEU A 19 32.76 -39.13 -39.10
N PRO A 20 33.68 -39.70 -38.30
CA PRO A 20 34.22 -39.37 -36.96
C PRO A 20 35.79 -39.31 -36.96
N GLU A 21 36.46 -39.23 -35.80
CA GLU A 21 37.55 -40.18 -35.42
C GLU A 21 37.93 -40.13 -33.92
N ASN A 22 39.03 -40.77 -33.50
CA ASN A 22 39.14 -41.51 -32.22
C ASN A 22 40.33 -41.10 -31.29
N THR A 23 40.44 -41.76 -30.10
CA THR A 23 41.52 -41.78 -29.04
C THR A 23 41.19 -41.07 -27.70
N GLY A 24 41.56 -41.61 -26.51
CA GLY A 24 42.02 -42.98 -26.16
C GLY A 24 42.65 -43.12 -24.74
N GLU A 25 42.31 -44.21 -24.02
CA GLU A 25 43.06 -44.83 -22.87
C GLU A 25 43.18 -44.05 -21.52
N GLN A 26 43.38 -44.63 -20.31
CA GLN A 26 43.48 -46.04 -19.85
C GLN A 26 43.21 -46.22 -18.32
N SER A 27 42.65 -47.37 -17.90
CA SER A 27 42.87 -48.08 -16.59
C SER A 27 42.39 -47.42 -15.26
N GLN A 28 42.10 -48.10 -14.13
CA GLN A 28 41.86 -49.50 -13.68
C GLN A 28 41.32 -49.44 -12.21
N THR A 29 40.68 -50.42 -11.54
CA THR A 29 40.21 -51.80 -11.80
C THR A 29 38.65 -51.85 -11.62
N GLY A 30 37.86 -52.82 -11.11
CA GLY A 30 37.98 -54.19 -10.55
C GLY A 30 37.16 -54.36 -9.25
N THR A 31 36.08 -55.17 -9.19
CA THR A 31 36.15 -56.63 -8.92
C THR A 31 34.79 -57.34 -9.17
N LEU A 32 34.77 -58.35 -10.06
CA LEU A 32 33.90 -59.56 -10.14
C LEU A 32 32.34 -59.41 -10.06
N ASN A 33 31.57 -59.62 -11.14
CA ASN A 33 31.03 -60.90 -11.69
C ASN A 33 29.59 -61.22 -11.19
N ASN A 34 28.67 -61.87 -11.93
CA ASN A 34 28.71 -62.43 -13.30
C ASN A 34 27.29 -62.62 -13.90
N ASN A 35 27.19 -62.54 -15.24
CA ASN A 35 26.19 -63.17 -16.13
C ASN A 35 24.70 -62.74 -15.98
N THR A 36 23.85 -62.78 -17.02
CA THR A 36 24.01 -63.31 -18.39
C THR A 36 23.29 -62.42 -19.42
N GLU A 37 23.68 -62.55 -20.69
CA GLU A 37 22.99 -62.04 -21.89
C GLU A 37 21.63 -62.80 -22.09
N SER A 38 20.72 -62.49 -23.03
CA SER A 38 20.86 -61.81 -24.33
C SER A 38 19.49 -61.35 -24.91
N THR A 39 19.51 -60.28 -25.74
CA THR A 39 18.76 -60.04 -27.02
C THR A 39 17.36 -60.65 -27.32
N ASP A 40 16.46 -60.05 -28.13
CA ASP A 40 16.24 -58.70 -28.72
C ASP A 40 14.95 -58.79 -29.61
N VAL A 41 14.51 -57.68 -30.25
CA VAL A 41 13.59 -57.60 -31.43
C VAL A 41 12.09 -57.91 -31.25
N SER A 42 11.33 -56.82 -31.00
CA SER A 42 10.06 -56.35 -31.60
C SER A 42 8.95 -57.26 -32.21
N ALA A 43 7.70 -56.80 -31.95
CA ALA A 43 6.58 -56.56 -32.90
C ALA A 43 5.38 -57.54 -33.00
N MET A 44 4.17 -56.94 -32.96
CA MET A 44 2.90 -57.26 -33.66
C MET A 44 2.28 -58.68 -33.57
N GLU A 45 0.97 -58.89 -33.48
CA GLU A 45 -0.26 -58.07 -33.26
C GLU A 45 -1.42 -59.09 -32.98
N ILE A 46 -2.70 -58.72 -33.18
CA ILE A 46 -3.90 -59.61 -33.24
C ILE A 46 -4.39 -60.14 -31.86
N ALA A 47 -5.70 -60.24 -31.53
CA ALA A 47 -6.94 -59.54 -31.93
C ALA A 47 -8.09 -59.99 -30.98
N GLU A 48 -9.33 -59.55 -31.27
CA GLU A 48 -10.63 -60.04 -30.74
C GLU A 48 -10.93 -59.67 -29.27
N THR A 49 -12.04 -59.02 -28.86
CA THR A 49 -13.49 -59.09 -29.17
C THR A 49 -14.14 -60.42 -28.73
N GLU A 50 -15.30 -60.49 -28.07
CA GLU A 50 -16.39 -59.51 -27.85
C GLU A 50 -17.35 -59.96 -26.70
N ASN A 51 -18.40 -59.17 -26.43
CA ASN A 51 -19.70 -59.56 -25.84
C ASN A 51 -19.89 -59.85 -24.31
N VAL A 52 -20.43 -58.81 -23.64
CA VAL A 52 -21.57 -58.79 -22.68
C VAL A 52 -22.75 -59.71 -23.14
N PRO A 53 -23.76 -60.14 -22.32
CA PRO A 53 -24.55 -59.25 -21.40
C PRO A 53 -25.28 -59.84 -20.15
N LEU A 54 -25.80 -58.91 -19.32
CA LEU A 54 -27.10 -58.84 -18.57
C LEU A 54 -27.61 -59.93 -17.57
N GLU A 55 -27.97 -59.44 -16.37
CA GLU A 55 -29.18 -59.69 -15.51
C GLU A 55 -29.67 -61.12 -15.16
N HIS A 56 -30.16 -61.41 -13.93
CA HIS A 56 -31.53 -61.07 -13.44
C HIS A 56 -31.82 -61.52 -11.96
N ILE A 57 -32.88 -60.95 -11.35
CA ILE A 57 -33.86 -61.55 -10.38
C ILE A 57 -33.52 -61.73 -8.86
N GLU A 58 -34.31 -61.02 -8.01
CA GLU A 58 -35.12 -61.41 -6.81
C GLU A 58 -34.72 -62.57 -5.84
N GLU A 59 -35.06 -62.61 -4.53
CA GLU A 59 -35.46 -61.63 -3.48
C GLU A 59 -35.47 -62.35 -2.08
N THR A 60 -35.47 -61.60 -0.96
CA THR A 60 -35.85 -61.97 0.44
C THR A 60 -34.92 -62.81 1.36
N ALA A 61 -34.66 -62.24 2.56
CA ALA A 61 -34.43 -62.84 3.91
C ALA A 61 -33.29 -63.89 4.13
N GLU A 62 -32.55 -63.94 5.25
CA GLU A 62 -32.84 -63.60 6.66
C GLU A 62 -31.66 -62.97 7.46
N THR A 63 -32.03 -62.10 8.42
CA THR A 63 -31.46 -61.76 9.76
C THR A 63 -29.98 -61.98 10.19
N GLN A 64 -29.43 -60.95 10.89
CA GLN A 64 -28.33 -60.91 11.92
C GLN A 64 -26.90 -60.41 11.53
N VAL A 65 -26.67 -59.09 11.71
CA VAL A 65 -25.77 -58.41 12.70
C VAL A 65 -24.43 -59.10 13.11
N PRO A 66 -23.29 -58.39 13.31
CA PRO A 66 -22.98 -56.95 13.17
C PRO A 66 -21.90 -56.64 12.09
N ALA A 67 -21.35 -55.42 12.10
CA ALA A 67 -20.21 -54.99 11.28
C ALA A 67 -19.02 -54.54 12.15
N ASP A 68 -17.81 -54.68 11.62
CA ASP A 68 -16.60 -53.98 12.03
C ASP A 68 -16.06 -53.20 10.82
N ALA A 69 -15.45 -52.03 11.05
CA ALA A 69 -14.82 -51.20 10.03
C ALA A 69 -13.45 -50.70 10.51
N GLU A 70 -12.52 -50.47 9.58
CA GLU A 70 -11.09 -50.31 9.89
C GLU A 70 -10.75 -48.97 10.58
N MET A 71 -9.80 -49.02 11.52
CA MET A 71 -9.34 -47.86 12.30
C MET A 71 -8.37 -46.96 11.51
N ASN A 72 -8.29 -45.68 11.91
CA ASN A 72 -7.42 -44.68 11.30
C ASN A 72 -6.00 -44.72 11.90
N ASN A 73 -4.99 -44.26 11.13
CA ASN A 73 -3.57 -44.35 11.52
C ASN A 73 -3.15 -43.34 12.61
N ASP A 74 -3.91 -42.28 12.85
CA ASP A 74 -3.54 -41.23 13.80
C ASP A 74 -3.51 -41.71 15.27
N ASP A 75 -4.39 -42.66 15.63
CA ASP A 75 -4.43 -43.28 16.97
C ASP A 75 -3.13 -44.04 17.30
N ILE A 76 -2.53 -44.67 16.28
CA ILE A 76 -1.28 -45.42 16.39
C ILE A 76 -0.10 -44.48 16.65
N ILE A 77 -0.11 -43.28 16.06
CA ILE A 77 0.94 -42.27 16.29
C ILE A 77 0.80 -41.66 17.68
N SER A 78 -0.42 -41.36 18.12
CA SER A 78 -0.69 -40.78 19.44
C SER A 78 -0.23 -41.69 20.60
N SER A 79 -0.50 -42.99 20.50
CA SER A 79 -0.07 -43.98 21.50
C SER A 79 1.46 -44.13 21.60
N ILE A 80 2.19 -44.11 20.47
CA ILE A 80 3.67 -44.18 20.46
C ILE A 80 4.30 -42.96 21.14
N VAL A 81 3.72 -41.77 20.97
CA VAL A 81 4.20 -40.54 21.64
C VAL A 81 3.98 -40.60 23.15
N ALA A 82 2.83 -41.10 23.61
CA ALA A 82 2.54 -41.26 25.03
C ALA A 82 3.51 -42.24 25.74
N GLU A 83 3.87 -43.34 25.09
CA GLU A 83 4.77 -44.35 25.67
C GLU A 83 6.21 -43.81 25.84
N ALA A 84 6.69 -42.99 24.91
CA ALA A 84 7.99 -42.32 25.00
C ALA A 84 8.06 -41.24 26.11
N VAL A 85 6.95 -40.54 26.38
CA VAL A 85 6.86 -39.56 27.47
C VAL A 85 6.88 -40.26 28.84
N SER A 86 6.19 -41.39 29.00
CA SER A 86 6.22 -42.18 30.25
C SER A 86 7.63 -42.68 30.61
N GLN A 87 8.39 -43.24 29.65
CA GLN A 87 9.77 -43.67 29.90
C GLN A 87 10.67 -42.51 30.34
N SER A 88 10.45 -41.32 29.79
CA SER A 88 11.20 -40.10 30.15
C SER A 88 10.92 -39.60 31.58
N LEU A 89 9.76 -39.96 32.15
CA LEU A 89 9.37 -39.58 33.52
C LEU A 89 9.91 -40.58 34.56
N GLU A 90 9.97 -41.87 34.24
CA GLU A 90 10.57 -42.88 35.13
C GLU A 90 12.08 -42.64 35.36
N GLU A 91 12.83 -42.23 34.33
CA GLU A 91 14.26 -41.85 34.48
C GLU A 91 14.47 -40.59 35.33
N ALA A 92 13.45 -39.74 35.49
CA ALA A 92 13.54 -38.49 36.25
C ALA A 92 13.28 -38.66 37.78
N GLY A 93 12.73 -39.80 38.21
CA GLY A 93 12.69 -40.19 39.63
C GLY A 93 11.77 -39.38 40.55
N VAL A 94 10.62 -38.92 40.06
CA VAL A 94 9.59 -38.22 40.86
C VAL A 94 8.32 -39.05 40.95
N THR A 95 7.85 -39.33 42.18
CA THR A 95 6.58 -40.02 42.45
C THR A 95 5.45 -39.02 42.70
N GLU A 96 4.29 -39.25 42.08
CA GLU A 96 3.10 -38.40 42.16
C GLU A 96 2.36 -38.49 43.51
N GLU A 97 1.65 -37.41 43.88
CA GLU A 97 0.40 -37.54 44.66
C GLU A 97 -0.58 -36.40 44.31
N ALA A 98 -1.58 -36.75 43.48
CA ALA A 98 -2.90 -36.13 43.24
C ALA A 98 -3.11 -34.59 43.29
N VAL A 99 -3.55 -34.02 42.16
CA VAL A 99 -4.86 -33.34 42.01
C VAL A 99 -5.28 -33.33 40.53
N GLN A 100 -6.59 -33.21 40.26
CA GLN A 100 -7.21 -33.39 38.95
C GLN A 100 -6.82 -32.32 37.92
N THR A 101 -6.67 -32.75 36.66
CA THR A 101 -6.58 -31.89 35.47
C THR A 101 -7.90 -31.87 34.69
N GLU A 102 -8.45 -30.69 34.45
CA GLU A 102 -9.33 -30.44 33.31
C GLU A 102 -8.60 -29.49 32.35
N GLU A 103 -8.35 -29.94 31.12
CA GLU A 103 -8.25 -29.05 29.96
C GLU A 103 -9.27 -29.53 28.92
N ALA A 104 -9.91 -28.60 28.24
CA ALA A 104 -10.98 -28.88 27.30
C ALA A 104 -10.88 -27.98 26.07
N VAL A 105 -10.99 -28.58 24.87
CA VAL A 105 -11.16 -27.84 23.61
C VAL A 105 -12.32 -28.43 22.80
N VAL A 106 -13.47 -27.76 22.94
CA VAL A 106 -14.49 -27.43 21.92
C VAL A 106 -14.74 -28.41 20.77
N THR A 107 -15.97 -28.95 20.65
CA THR A 107 -16.79 -29.20 19.43
C THR A 107 -17.97 -30.16 19.76
N VAL A 108 -19.18 -30.13 19.18
CA VAL A 108 -20.04 -29.08 18.58
C VAL A 108 -21.51 -29.42 18.91
N THR A 109 -22.45 -28.47 18.78
CA THR A 109 -23.94 -28.68 18.66
C THR A 109 -24.65 -29.36 19.87
N GLU A 110 -25.98 -29.28 20.11
CA GLU A 110 -27.08 -28.54 19.46
C GLU A 110 -28.20 -28.13 20.46
N TYR A 111 -29.33 -27.67 19.92
CA TYR A 111 -30.53 -27.05 20.53
C TYR A 111 -31.27 -27.81 21.67
N ILE A 112 -31.79 -27.02 22.65
CA ILE A 112 -33.18 -27.01 23.21
C ILE A 112 -33.88 -28.37 23.43
N PRO A 113 -34.24 -28.78 24.68
CA PRO A 113 -35.51 -28.32 25.30
C PRO A 113 -35.56 -28.21 26.87
N VAL A 114 -36.07 -27.13 27.50
CA VAL A 114 -37.47 -26.80 27.93
C VAL A 114 -37.80 -27.13 29.43
N THR A 115 -38.68 -26.30 30.04
CA THR A 115 -39.29 -26.38 31.42
C THR A 115 -38.32 -26.21 32.61
N ALA A 116 -38.54 -25.36 33.64
CA ALA A 116 -39.69 -25.03 34.51
C ALA A 116 -39.91 -26.08 35.65
N ALA A 117 -40.35 -25.74 36.88
CA ALA A 117 -40.85 -24.46 37.44
C ALA A 117 -40.66 -24.40 39.00
N GLU A 118 -40.86 -23.19 39.58
CA GLU A 118 -41.32 -22.93 40.98
C GLU A 118 -40.42 -23.45 42.15
N GLU A 119 -40.53 -23.07 43.44
CA GLU A 119 -41.39 -22.14 44.22
C GLU A 119 -40.47 -21.05 44.89
N ILE A 120 -40.84 -19.77 45.13
CA ILE A 120 -41.81 -19.20 46.11
C ILE A 120 -41.49 -19.69 47.56
N VAL A 121 -41.14 -18.84 48.55
CA VAL A 121 -42.06 -18.10 49.45
C VAL A 121 -41.33 -16.96 50.23
N SER A 122 -41.92 -15.75 50.14
CA SER A 122 -41.95 -14.54 51.02
C SER A 122 -40.96 -14.25 52.17
N GLU A 123 -40.66 -12.95 52.36
CA GLU A 123 -41.27 -12.14 53.45
C GLU A 123 -41.22 -10.60 53.20
N GLN A 124 -42.02 -9.83 53.95
CA GLN A 124 -42.21 -8.35 53.97
C GLN A 124 -42.66 -7.94 55.41
N PRO A 125 -42.96 -6.68 55.82
CA PRO A 125 -42.91 -5.35 55.14
C PRO A 125 -42.29 -4.18 55.99
N ALA A 126 -42.47 -2.93 55.51
CA ALA A 126 -42.51 -1.64 56.26
C ALA A 126 -41.15 -1.02 56.70
N VAL A 127 -41.02 0.27 57.06
CA VAL A 127 -41.96 1.38 57.44
C VAL A 127 -41.55 2.73 56.76
N THR A 128 -42.41 3.76 56.80
CA THR A 128 -42.13 5.18 56.42
C THR A 128 -41.29 5.94 57.49
N GLU A 129 -40.97 7.24 57.48
CA GLU A 129 -41.35 8.49 56.77
C GLU A 129 -40.20 9.53 56.96
N ALA A 130 -40.10 10.78 56.46
CA ALA A 130 -40.95 11.72 55.71
C ALA A 130 -40.03 12.50 54.69
N VAL A 131 -40.06 13.80 54.31
CA VAL A 131 -40.69 15.10 54.68
C VAL A 131 -40.90 15.93 53.36
N VAL A 132 -41.50 17.13 53.41
CA VAL A 132 -41.89 18.00 52.28
C VAL A 132 -41.12 19.34 52.21
N GLN A 133 -40.77 19.82 51.00
CA GLN A 133 -40.87 21.24 50.54
C GLN A 133 -40.39 21.42 49.07
N GLU A 134 -40.67 22.53 48.37
CA GLU A 134 -41.94 22.89 47.69
C GLU A 134 -41.67 23.93 46.56
N ILE A 135 -42.63 24.14 45.63
CA ILE A 135 -42.81 25.34 44.76
C ILE A 135 -41.87 25.49 43.52
N THR A 136 -42.22 26.43 42.62
CA THR A 136 -41.99 26.44 41.15
C THR A 136 -41.64 27.87 40.63
N GLU A 137 -41.38 28.01 39.31
CA GLU A 137 -41.37 29.24 38.49
C GLU A 137 -40.11 30.17 38.45
N VAL A 138 -39.34 30.07 37.35
CA VAL A 138 -39.27 31.05 36.22
C VAL A 138 -39.09 32.58 36.48
N LEU A 139 -38.23 33.21 35.63
CA LEU A 139 -38.02 34.66 35.27
C LEU A 139 -36.81 35.46 35.83
N GLU A 140 -35.83 35.68 34.92
CA GLU A 140 -35.08 36.90 34.54
C GLU A 140 -34.28 37.84 35.50
N SER A 141 -33.01 38.05 35.08
CA SER A 141 -32.18 39.29 35.18
C SER A 141 -31.67 39.71 36.58
N THR A 142 -30.56 40.45 36.78
CA THR A 142 -29.65 41.32 35.98
C THR A 142 -28.18 41.06 36.44
N ALA A 143 -27.09 41.16 35.66
CA ALA A 143 -26.56 42.09 34.63
C ALA A 143 -25.59 43.18 35.19
N ILE A 144 -24.69 43.68 34.30
CA ILE A 144 -23.67 44.75 34.49
C ILE A 144 -22.38 44.31 35.25
N THR A 145 -21.13 44.59 34.81
CA THR A 145 -20.47 44.76 33.48
C THR A 145 -18.94 44.78 33.68
N GLU A 146 -18.16 44.14 32.79
CA GLU A 146 -16.96 44.77 32.17
C GLU A 146 -16.63 44.08 30.83
N ALA A 147 -15.87 44.75 29.93
CA ALA A 147 -15.88 44.46 28.49
C ALA A 147 -14.50 44.18 27.87
N VAL A 148 -14.49 43.36 26.82
CA VAL A 148 -13.40 43.21 25.85
C VAL A 148 -13.95 43.55 24.46
N THR A 149 -13.22 44.36 23.69
CA THR A 149 -13.66 44.84 22.37
C THR A 149 -13.00 44.07 21.23
N GLU A 150 -13.80 43.35 20.45
CA GLU A 150 -13.45 43.01 19.07
C GLU A 150 -14.15 43.99 18.12
N THR A 151 -13.49 44.32 17.00
CA THR A 151 -14.08 45.13 15.92
C THR A 151 -13.86 44.43 14.59
N ALA A 152 -14.95 44.11 13.90
CA ALA A 152 -14.91 43.52 12.57
C ALA A 152 -14.48 44.52 11.50
N VAL A 153 -13.94 44.03 10.40
CA VAL A 153 -13.72 44.79 9.15
C VAL A 153 -14.19 43.92 7.99
N GLU A 154 -15.26 44.34 7.31
CA GLU A 154 -15.69 43.77 6.05
C GLU A 154 -15.05 44.47 4.85
N ASN A 155 -15.03 43.76 3.70
CA ASN A 155 -14.43 44.23 2.46
C ASN A 155 -15.29 45.27 1.74
N VAL A 156 -14.65 46.32 1.18
CA VAL A 156 -15.00 46.82 -0.17
C VAL A 156 -13.70 47.19 -0.91
N THR A 157 -13.67 46.91 -2.21
CA THR A 157 -12.57 47.19 -3.14
C THR A 157 -12.37 48.69 -3.39
N ASN A 158 -11.21 49.07 -3.93
CA ASN A 158 -11.17 50.21 -4.86
C ASN A 158 -10.04 50.12 -5.89
N GLN A 159 -10.31 50.60 -7.10
CA GLN A 159 -9.36 50.66 -8.21
C GLN A 159 -8.62 52.00 -8.21
N ILE A 160 -7.37 52.01 -8.69
CA ILE A 160 -6.61 53.25 -8.89
C ILE A 160 -7.00 53.84 -10.25
N ASN A 161 -7.62 55.02 -10.26
CA ASN A 161 -7.72 55.86 -11.44
C ASN A 161 -7.80 57.35 -11.05
N ILE A 162 -6.79 58.15 -11.43
CA ILE A 162 -6.72 59.59 -11.14
C ILE A 162 -6.16 60.33 -12.35
N ASP A 163 -7.03 61.08 -13.03
CA ASP A 163 -6.73 62.16 -13.98
C ASP A 163 -8.06 62.92 -14.24
N PRO A 164 -8.13 64.10 -14.91
CA PRO A 164 -7.04 64.92 -15.44
C PRO A 164 -7.09 66.42 -15.10
N LYS A 165 -5.95 67.11 -15.28
CA LYS A 165 -5.91 68.48 -15.86
C LYS A 165 -4.51 68.97 -16.30
N PHE A 166 -4.17 68.65 -17.55
CA PHE A 166 -3.69 69.60 -18.58
C PHE A 166 -2.53 70.58 -18.27
N ILE A 167 -1.37 70.43 -18.95
CA ILE A 167 -0.87 71.34 -20.03
C ILE A 167 0.54 70.94 -20.56
N ALA A 168 0.71 71.04 -21.88
CA ALA A 168 1.96 71.18 -22.69
C ALA A 168 3.00 70.03 -22.83
N VAL A 169 3.25 69.70 -24.10
CA VAL A 169 4.48 69.18 -24.76
C VAL A 169 5.14 70.38 -25.51
N PRO A 170 6.35 70.35 -26.17
CA PRO A 170 7.29 69.25 -26.46
C PRO A 170 8.81 69.63 -26.28
N ALA A 171 9.68 68.93 -27.05
CA ALA A 171 11.14 69.10 -27.31
C ALA A 171 12.10 68.30 -26.40
N VAL A 172 13.10 67.51 -26.84
CA VAL A 172 13.94 67.37 -28.08
C VAL A 172 15.31 68.08 -28.02
N ILE A 173 16.37 67.25 -27.91
CA ILE A 173 17.80 67.46 -28.28
C ILE A 173 18.64 68.50 -27.49
N ALA A 174 19.53 67.98 -26.64
CA ALA A 174 20.92 68.43 -26.42
C ALA A 174 21.68 67.27 -25.73
N VAL A 175 22.63 66.52 -26.33
CA VAL A 175 23.87 66.87 -27.04
C VAL A 175 25.01 67.34 -26.10
N LEU A 176 25.68 66.35 -25.50
CA LEU A 176 27.10 66.07 -25.74
C LEU A 176 28.10 67.25 -25.60
N ALA A 177 28.57 67.55 -24.37
CA ALA A 177 29.88 68.22 -24.12
C ALA A 177 30.31 68.27 -22.62
N ALA A 178 30.47 67.12 -21.92
CA ALA A 178 31.05 67.12 -20.57
C ALA A 178 31.99 65.92 -20.26
N ALA A 179 32.47 65.23 -21.30
CA ALA A 179 33.48 64.18 -21.17
C ALA A 179 34.90 64.75 -21.38
N MET A 180 35.91 64.06 -20.83
CA MET A 180 37.35 64.25 -21.09
C MET A 180 38.00 65.57 -20.61
N ALA A 181 38.33 65.66 -19.30
CA ALA A 181 39.34 66.63 -18.84
C ALA A 181 40.23 66.20 -17.64
N PHE A 182 39.91 65.15 -16.87
CA PHE A 182 40.67 64.79 -15.65
C PHE A 182 41.10 63.32 -15.55
N VAL A 183 41.84 62.84 -16.55
CA VAL A 183 42.49 61.51 -16.52
C VAL A 183 44.02 61.66 -16.52
N LYS A 184 44.67 61.57 -15.35
CA LYS A 184 46.03 61.01 -15.14
C LYS A 184 46.54 61.05 -13.68
N LYS A 185 46.16 60.03 -12.87
CA LYS A 185 47.11 59.03 -12.30
C LYS A 185 46.47 58.13 -11.22
N ARG A 186 46.55 56.81 -11.48
CA ARG A 186 46.66 55.66 -10.55
C ARG A 186 45.83 55.72 -9.24
N SER A 187 44.71 55.00 -9.12
CA SER A 187 44.54 53.53 -9.09
C SER A 187 45.00 52.83 -7.80
N LYS A 188 44.02 52.41 -6.99
CA LYS A 188 43.62 50.99 -6.89
C LYS A 188 42.12 50.90 -6.61
N LYS A 189 41.46 49.84 -7.07
CA LYS A 189 40.02 49.62 -6.88
C LYS A 189 39.72 49.25 -5.42
N ALA A 190 38.71 49.87 -4.82
CA ALA A 190 37.74 49.12 -4.03
C ALA A 190 36.70 48.56 -5.02
N ALA A 191 36.23 47.34 -4.79
CA ALA A 191 35.06 46.82 -5.49
C ALA A 191 33.83 47.14 -4.63
N VAL A 192 32.73 47.53 -5.28
CA VAL A 192 31.40 47.44 -4.67
C VAL A 192 31.00 45.96 -4.74
N THR A 193 30.37 45.47 -3.68
CA THR A 193 29.71 44.17 -3.60
C THR A 193 28.24 44.41 -3.34
N ASP A 194 27.36 43.61 -3.92
CA ASP A 194 25.93 43.63 -3.61
C ASP A 194 25.69 43.21 -2.15
N ASP A 195 24.82 43.93 -1.44
CA ASP A 195 24.42 43.61 -0.06
C ASP A 195 23.13 42.75 0.00
N ASP A 196 22.51 42.42 -1.15
CA ASP A 196 21.29 41.60 -1.28
C ASP A 196 21.58 40.12 -1.65
N ALA A 197 22.70 39.57 -1.17
CA ALA A 197 23.00 38.13 -1.26
C ALA A 197 22.51 37.39 0.00
N PRO A 198 21.82 36.23 -0.10
CA PRO A 198 21.39 35.48 1.07
C PRO A 198 22.59 34.99 1.89
N MET A 199 22.62 35.32 3.18
CA MET A 199 23.75 34.98 4.07
C MET A 199 23.79 33.48 4.40
N SER A 200 24.98 32.89 4.23
CA SER A 200 25.24 31.49 4.59
C SER A 200 24.91 31.21 6.06
N ALA A 201 24.55 29.98 6.43
CA ALA A 201 24.34 29.59 7.84
C ALA A 201 25.59 29.87 8.68
N ARG A 202 26.77 29.74 8.06
CA ARG A 202 28.06 30.00 8.71
C ARG A 202 28.25 31.48 9.05
N ASP A 203 27.82 32.38 8.17
CA ASP A 203 27.87 33.83 8.41
C ASP A 203 26.77 34.27 9.38
N ARG A 204 25.56 33.70 9.27
CA ARG A 204 24.47 33.85 10.26
C ARG A 204 24.92 33.43 11.67
N ASP A 205 25.60 32.28 11.81
CA ASP A 205 26.16 31.82 13.08
C ASP A 205 27.32 32.70 13.58
N ALA A 206 28.19 33.17 12.68
CA ALA A 206 29.26 34.10 13.04
C ALA A 206 28.72 35.44 13.58
N ILE A 207 27.65 35.96 12.99
CA ILE A 207 26.93 37.16 13.47
C ILE A 207 26.32 36.87 14.85
N ARG A 208 25.55 35.79 15.00
CA ARG A 208 24.95 35.35 16.28
C ARG A 208 25.98 35.22 17.41
N LEU A 209 27.09 34.53 17.14
CA LEU A 209 28.21 34.36 18.06
C LEU A 209 29.02 35.65 18.29
N SER A 210 28.80 36.71 17.51
CA SER A 210 29.39 38.04 17.75
C SER A 210 28.47 38.92 18.59
N ALA A 211 27.15 38.90 18.35
CA ALA A 211 26.14 39.65 19.10
C ALA A 211 26.09 39.23 20.57
N GLY A 212 26.26 37.94 20.86
CA GLY A 212 26.33 37.39 22.23
C GLY A 212 27.61 37.73 23.02
N LYS A 213 28.49 38.61 22.53
CA LYS A 213 29.74 39.02 23.21
C LYS A 213 29.69 40.49 23.62
N PRO A 214 29.77 40.84 24.92
CA PRO A 214 29.84 42.24 25.34
C PRO A 214 31.11 42.92 24.79
N GLU A 215 30.99 44.19 24.38
CA GLU A 215 32.08 44.95 23.76
C GLU A 215 33.36 44.97 24.59
N LYS A 216 34.35 44.16 24.22
CA LYS A 216 35.70 44.26 24.77
C LYS A 216 36.40 45.49 24.20
N LYS A 217 36.26 46.63 24.91
CA LYS A 217 36.99 47.89 24.68
C LYS A 217 38.43 47.61 24.25
N LYS A 218 38.85 48.18 23.10
CA LYS A 218 40.13 47.91 22.42
C LYS A 218 41.35 48.38 23.25
N GLY A 219 41.76 47.58 24.23
CA GLY A 219 42.99 47.79 24.97
C GLY A 219 44.24 47.60 24.10
N LYS A 220 44.97 48.68 23.81
CA LYS A 220 46.27 48.62 23.13
C LYS A 220 47.24 47.76 23.95
N LYS A 221 47.65 46.61 23.42
CA LYS A 221 48.87 45.89 23.85
C LYS A 221 49.85 45.77 22.68
N SER A 222 51.13 45.91 23.00
CA SER A 222 52.23 46.02 22.05
C SER A 222 52.48 44.73 21.26
N LYS A 223 52.74 44.84 19.96
CA LYS A 223 53.35 43.75 19.18
C LYS A 223 54.70 43.37 19.81
N LYS A 224 54.87 42.12 20.21
CA LYS A 224 56.17 41.48 20.40
C LYS A 224 56.14 40.16 19.62
N GLY A 225 57.13 39.92 18.78
CA GLY A 225 57.07 38.85 17.79
C GLY A 225 57.13 37.47 18.42
N ARG A 226 56.22 36.58 18.01
CA ARG A 226 56.35 35.13 18.17
C ARG A 226 56.18 34.49 16.80
N THR A 227 57.26 33.99 16.23
CA THR A 227 57.23 33.14 15.03
C THR A 227 56.87 31.72 15.43
N GLU A 228 55.65 31.54 15.91
CA GLU A 228 55.05 30.20 15.93
C GLU A 228 54.73 29.84 14.48
N LYS A 229 55.37 28.77 13.99
CA LYS A 229 54.96 28.16 12.74
C LYS A 229 53.58 27.56 12.97
N GLU A 230 52.54 28.21 12.46
CA GLU A 230 51.27 27.53 12.22
C GLU A 230 51.56 26.27 11.39
N LYS A 231 51.53 25.10 12.04
CA LYS A 231 51.18 23.88 11.33
C LYS A 231 49.75 24.07 10.87
N LYS A 232 49.58 24.62 9.67
CA LYS A 232 48.36 24.41 8.89
C LYS A 232 48.25 22.92 8.66
N ASN A 233 47.54 22.23 9.55
CA ASN A 233 46.93 20.96 9.21
C ASN A 233 45.99 21.30 8.05
N LEU A 234 46.42 21.00 6.82
CA LEU A 234 45.51 21.07 5.69
C LEU A 234 44.32 20.17 6.01
N SER A 235 43.12 20.69 5.77
CA SER A 235 41.88 20.16 6.33
C SER A 235 41.67 18.69 6.00
N LYS A 236 40.93 17.98 6.86
CA LYS A 236 40.19 16.79 6.45
C LYS A 236 39.48 17.13 5.13
N LYS A 237 39.56 16.26 4.12
CA LYS A 237 38.73 16.41 2.93
C LYS A 237 37.27 16.16 3.35
N VAL A 238 36.31 16.93 2.86
CA VAL A 238 34.89 16.71 3.19
C VAL A 238 34.45 15.27 2.83
N LEU A 239 34.95 14.77 1.68
CA LEU A 239 34.81 13.39 1.20
C LEU A 239 35.34 12.30 2.16
N SER A 240 36.13 12.66 3.19
CA SER A 240 36.68 11.75 4.21
C SER A 240 35.92 11.78 5.54
N THR A 241 34.89 12.62 5.66
CA THR A 241 33.95 12.60 6.80
C THR A 241 32.79 11.61 6.54
N ILE A 242 32.43 11.33 5.29
CA ILE A 242 31.52 10.22 4.96
C ILE A 242 32.25 8.86 5.19
N PRO A 243 31.70 7.94 6.01
CA PRO A 243 32.47 6.87 6.63
C PRO A 243 32.87 5.70 5.71
N TYR A 244 32.17 5.44 4.59
CA TYR A 244 32.57 4.37 3.67
C TYR A 244 33.86 4.73 2.92
N GLN A 245 34.65 3.73 2.54
CA GLN A 245 35.94 3.91 1.85
C GLN A 245 35.85 3.67 0.34
N LYS A 246 35.12 2.63 -0.09
CA LYS A 246 34.94 2.23 -1.50
C LYS A 246 33.59 1.53 -1.66
N VAL A 247 32.95 1.69 -2.82
CA VAL A 247 31.85 0.83 -3.28
C VAL A 247 32.42 -0.36 -4.06
N LEU A 248 31.96 -1.58 -3.78
CA LEU A 248 32.54 -2.81 -4.34
C LEU A 248 31.69 -3.37 -5.48
N SER A 249 30.43 -3.67 -5.18
CA SER A 249 29.42 -4.19 -6.09
C SER A 249 28.25 -3.21 -6.24
N ASP A 250 27.22 -3.60 -6.98
CA ASP A 250 25.98 -2.84 -7.13
C ASP A 250 25.15 -2.73 -5.83
N ASP A 251 25.62 -3.26 -4.69
CA ASP A 251 24.93 -3.26 -3.38
C ASP A 251 25.86 -3.10 -2.14
N ILE A 252 27.10 -3.59 -2.16
CA ILE A 252 27.99 -3.67 -0.98
C ILE A 252 28.97 -2.49 -0.90
N PHE A 253 28.99 -1.84 0.27
CA PHE A 253 29.93 -0.77 0.62
C PHE A 253 31.02 -1.30 1.56
N TYR A 254 32.28 -0.90 1.34
CA TYR A 254 33.41 -1.22 2.21
C TYR A 254 33.67 -0.07 3.19
N LEU A 255 33.63 -0.36 4.50
CA LEU A 255 33.81 0.65 5.56
C LEU A 255 35.25 0.73 6.09
N GLY A 256 36.16 -0.10 5.58
CA GLY A 256 37.50 -0.27 6.14
C GLY A 256 37.54 -1.35 7.23
N LYS A 257 38.74 -1.63 7.76
CA LYS A 257 38.97 -2.61 8.87
C LYS A 257 38.37 -4.01 8.64
N LYS A 258 38.16 -4.43 7.37
CA LYS A 258 37.46 -5.68 6.99
C LYS A 258 35.96 -5.72 7.33
N MET A 259 35.31 -4.56 7.48
CA MET A 259 33.87 -4.41 7.62
C MET A 259 33.23 -4.05 6.27
N TYR A 260 32.12 -4.71 5.94
CA TYR A 260 31.34 -4.55 4.71
C TYR A 260 29.87 -4.35 5.07
N SER A 261 29.18 -3.38 4.47
CA SER A 261 27.76 -3.09 4.77
C SER A 261 26.85 -3.15 3.55
N LYS A 262 25.65 -3.70 3.76
CA LYS A 262 24.58 -3.82 2.78
C LYS A 262 23.29 -3.24 3.38
N ALA A 263 22.62 -2.39 2.61
CA ALA A 263 21.43 -1.68 3.05
C ALA A 263 20.18 -2.20 2.32
N TYR A 264 19.06 -2.17 3.02
CA TYR A 264 17.77 -2.66 2.62
C TYR A 264 16.70 -1.60 2.93
N THR A 265 15.66 -1.54 2.11
CA THR A 265 14.50 -0.65 2.29
C THR A 265 13.22 -1.48 2.32
N PHE A 266 12.20 -1.00 3.04
CA PHE A 266 10.93 -1.70 3.24
C PHE A 266 9.79 -0.70 3.48
N ASP A 267 8.57 -1.17 3.23
CA ASP A 267 7.32 -0.43 3.42
C ASP A 267 6.82 -0.50 4.87
N ASP A 268 6.01 0.47 5.26
CA ASP A 268 5.33 0.49 6.55
C ASP A 268 4.10 -0.44 6.58
N ILE A 269 3.69 -0.87 7.77
CA ILE A 269 2.49 -1.66 8.02
C ILE A 269 1.62 -0.93 9.06
N ASN A 270 0.32 -1.22 9.06
CA ASN A 270 -0.63 -0.59 9.97
C ASN A 270 -0.56 -1.22 11.37
N PHE A 271 0.56 -1.05 12.06
CA PHE A 271 0.74 -1.58 13.42
C PHE A 271 -0.34 -1.05 14.37
N ASN A 272 -0.72 0.22 14.26
CA ASN A 272 -1.72 0.83 15.16
C ASN A 272 -3.19 0.46 14.82
N LEU A 273 -3.45 -0.17 13.67
CA LEU A 273 -4.79 -0.69 13.31
C LEU A 273 -4.90 -2.20 13.51
N ALA A 274 -3.79 -2.87 13.83
CA ALA A 274 -3.80 -4.27 14.19
C ALA A 274 -4.41 -4.44 15.58
N ASP A 275 -5.21 -5.49 15.76
CA ASP A 275 -5.65 -5.93 17.08
C ASP A 275 -4.47 -6.39 17.96
N GLU A 276 -4.71 -6.60 19.26
CA GLU A 276 -3.64 -6.92 20.21
C GLU A 276 -2.91 -8.24 19.88
N GLU A 277 -3.60 -9.22 19.30
CA GLU A 277 -3.01 -10.49 18.87
C GLU A 277 -2.09 -10.30 17.65
N GLN A 278 -2.55 -9.54 16.65
CA GLN A 278 -1.74 -9.18 15.47
C GLN A 278 -0.54 -8.31 15.86
N GLN A 279 -0.70 -7.36 16.79
CA GLN A 279 0.42 -6.56 17.31
C GLN A 279 1.45 -7.44 18.04
N TYR A 280 1.01 -8.38 18.87
CA TYR A 280 1.89 -9.35 19.53
C TYR A 280 2.62 -10.23 18.51
N MET A 281 1.91 -10.77 17.53
CA MET A 281 2.46 -11.56 16.41
C MET A 281 3.50 -10.77 15.60
N TYR A 282 3.29 -9.47 15.36
CA TYR A 282 4.29 -8.62 14.68
C TYR A 282 5.55 -8.44 15.54
N LEU A 283 5.40 -8.20 16.86
CA LEU A 283 6.52 -8.08 17.79
C LEU A 283 7.31 -9.40 17.92
N GLU A 284 6.63 -10.54 17.97
CA GLU A 284 7.26 -11.87 18.01
C GLU A 284 8.07 -12.16 16.74
N ARG A 285 7.51 -11.90 15.55
CA ARG A 285 8.24 -12.05 14.27
C ARG A 285 9.39 -11.05 14.11
N TYR A 286 9.30 -9.87 14.73
CA TYR A 286 10.44 -8.95 14.82
C TYR A 286 11.53 -9.46 15.80
N ILE A 287 11.14 -10.15 16.87
CA ILE A 287 12.07 -10.87 17.76
C ILE A 287 12.73 -12.06 17.04
N GLU A 288 12.01 -12.82 16.20
CA GLU A 288 12.61 -13.84 15.29
C GLU A 288 13.69 -13.20 14.40
N PHE A 289 13.40 -12.05 13.78
CA PHE A 289 14.33 -11.34 12.91
C PHE A 289 15.59 -10.88 13.67
N LEU A 290 15.44 -10.29 14.86
CA LEU A 290 16.58 -10.00 15.75
C LEU A 290 17.34 -11.28 16.16
N GLY A 291 16.65 -12.41 16.23
CA GLY A 291 17.21 -13.74 16.46
C GLY A 291 18.19 -14.22 15.39
N ILE A 292 18.11 -13.73 14.13
CA ILE A 292 19.07 -14.06 13.07
C ILE A 292 20.46 -13.47 13.35
N LEU A 293 20.51 -12.29 13.98
CA LEU A 293 21.75 -11.53 14.15
C LEU A 293 22.74 -12.32 15.01
N ASP A 294 23.89 -12.69 14.43
CA ASP A 294 24.99 -13.39 15.11
C ASP A 294 26.03 -12.40 15.68
N ASP A 295 27.06 -12.92 16.38
CA ASP A 295 28.12 -12.14 17.03
C ASP A 295 29.05 -11.39 16.05
N THR A 296 28.82 -11.56 14.75
CA THR A 296 29.59 -10.94 13.67
C THR A 296 28.74 -10.16 12.65
N VAL A 297 27.45 -9.96 12.94
CA VAL A 297 26.49 -9.14 12.17
C VAL A 297 26.00 -7.97 13.03
N ASP A 298 26.54 -6.77 12.76
CA ASP A 298 26.07 -5.51 13.33
C ASP A 298 24.80 -5.06 12.56
N CYS A 299 23.73 -4.65 13.25
CA CYS A 299 22.45 -4.25 12.63
C CYS A 299 22.07 -2.80 12.97
N GLN A 300 21.81 -2.00 11.94
CA GLN A 300 21.39 -0.61 12.05
C GLN A 300 19.97 -0.45 11.50
N ILE A 301 19.05 0.11 12.30
CA ILE A 301 17.67 0.38 11.90
C ILE A 301 17.45 1.89 11.94
N CYS A 302 17.19 2.48 10.78
CA CYS A 302 17.14 3.92 10.55
C CYS A 302 15.78 4.33 9.97
N CYS A 303 15.05 5.19 10.68
CA CYS A 303 13.85 5.85 10.18
C CYS A 303 14.17 7.33 9.93
N TRP A 304 14.00 7.79 8.69
CA TRP A 304 14.29 9.16 8.30
C TRP A 304 13.03 9.85 7.77
N ASN A 305 12.57 10.86 8.51
CA ASN A 305 11.63 11.84 8.00
C ASN A 305 12.40 12.84 7.14
N SER A 306 12.29 12.69 5.82
CA SER A 306 12.77 13.68 4.85
C SER A 306 11.69 14.74 4.62
N ARG A 307 12.09 15.98 4.29
CA ARG A 307 11.14 17.00 3.81
C ARG A 307 10.98 16.87 2.29
N LEU A 308 9.75 16.64 1.83
CA LEU A 308 9.43 16.57 0.39
C LEU A 308 9.61 17.94 -0.27
N ASN A 309 10.18 17.95 -1.48
CA ASN A 309 10.09 19.10 -2.37
C ASN A 309 8.63 19.27 -2.79
N MET A 310 7.98 20.31 -2.27
CA MET A 310 6.56 20.57 -2.52
C MET A 310 6.25 20.93 -3.98
N GLU A 311 7.21 21.47 -4.74
CA GLU A 311 7.02 21.74 -6.17
C GLU A 311 7.05 20.45 -7.00
N GLU A 312 8.01 19.56 -6.72
CA GLU A 312 8.13 18.28 -7.42
C GLU A 312 7.01 17.31 -7.02
N PHE A 313 6.63 17.27 -5.74
CA PHE A 313 5.45 16.54 -5.26
C PHE A 313 4.17 17.06 -5.95
N LYS A 314 3.93 18.38 -5.96
CA LYS A 314 2.81 18.97 -6.72
C LYS A 314 2.87 18.59 -8.21
N LYS A 315 4.03 18.61 -8.85
CA LYS A 315 4.19 18.22 -10.26
C LYS A 315 3.93 16.72 -10.51
N ALA A 316 4.14 15.86 -9.51
CA ALA A 316 3.83 14.43 -9.57
C ALA A 316 2.34 14.14 -9.29
N THR A 317 1.70 14.90 -8.40
CA THR A 317 0.32 14.70 -7.91
C THR A 317 -0.75 15.44 -8.72
N LEU A 318 -0.47 16.67 -9.19
CA LEU A 318 -1.46 17.50 -9.87
C LEU A 318 -1.72 17.02 -11.30
N MET A 319 -2.98 17.10 -11.74
CA MET A 319 -3.40 16.70 -13.08
C MET A 319 -2.71 17.54 -14.16
N PRO A 320 -2.30 16.94 -15.29
CA PRO A 320 -1.65 17.64 -16.39
C PRO A 320 -2.62 18.61 -17.07
N GLN A 321 -2.35 19.90 -16.92
CA GLN A 321 -3.12 20.98 -17.52
C GLN A 321 -2.89 21.05 -19.04
N LYS A 322 -3.98 21.02 -19.82
CA LYS A 322 -3.98 21.16 -21.28
C LYS A 322 -5.12 22.08 -21.70
N ALA A 323 -4.93 22.82 -22.80
CA ALA A 323 -5.90 23.78 -23.31
C ALA A 323 -6.95 23.10 -24.21
N ASP A 324 -7.86 22.39 -23.59
CA ASP A 324 -9.02 21.72 -24.20
C ASP A 324 -10.28 21.91 -23.33
N ASP A 325 -11.42 21.35 -23.74
CA ASP A 325 -12.71 21.53 -23.06
C ASP A 325 -12.75 20.97 -21.62
N LEU A 326 -11.79 20.12 -21.22
CA LEU A 326 -11.61 19.60 -19.86
C LEU A 326 -10.64 20.45 -19.01
N PHE A 327 -10.20 21.62 -19.50
CA PHE A 327 -9.32 22.52 -18.75
C PHE A 327 -9.97 23.01 -17.44
N GLU A 328 -11.22 23.49 -17.49
CA GLU A 328 -11.91 24.07 -16.32
C GLU A 328 -12.02 23.06 -15.18
N TYR A 329 -12.42 21.82 -15.48
CA TYR A 329 -12.55 20.75 -14.49
C TYR A 329 -11.20 20.34 -13.88
N ARG A 330 -10.12 20.26 -14.67
CA ARG A 330 -8.78 20.00 -14.14
C ARG A 330 -8.25 21.14 -13.30
N TYR A 331 -8.51 22.38 -13.70
CA TYR A 331 -8.11 23.55 -12.92
C TYR A 331 -8.85 23.58 -11.58
N GLU A 332 -10.16 23.33 -11.58
CA GLU A 332 -10.97 23.22 -10.36
C GLU A 332 -10.49 22.07 -9.46
N PHE A 333 -10.31 20.86 -10.00
CA PHE A 333 -9.84 19.70 -9.22
C PHE A 333 -8.45 19.94 -8.62
N ASN A 334 -7.50 20.45 -9.41
CA ASN A 334 -6.16 20.79 -8.92
C ASN A 334 -6.20 21.86 -7.82
N SER A 335 -6.96 22.95 -8.01
CA SER A 335 -6.92 24.13 -7.12
C SER A 335 -7.80 24.03 -5.88
N ARG A 336 -8.92 23.30 -5.94
CA ARG A 336 -9.90 23.16 -4.84
C ARG A 336 -9.83 21.83 -4.11
N VAL A 337 -9.42 20.74 -4.78
CA VAL A 337 -9.33 19.41 -4.15
C VAL A 337 -7.89 19.12 -3.78
N LEU A 338 -7.01 18.96 -4.77
CA LEU A 338 -5.63 18.53 -4.53
C LEU A 338 -4.81 19.58 -3.77
N GLU A 339 -4.77 20.84 -4.22
CA GLU A 339 -4.03 21.90 -3.53
C GLU A 339 -4.53 22.17 -2.11
N GLU A 340 -5.83 22.03 -1.85
CA GLU A 340 -6.39 22.23 -0.51
C GLU A 340 -6.03 21.05 0.41
N ASN A 341 -6.15 19.82 -0.08
CA ASN A 341 -5.82 18.61 0.68
C ASN A 341 -4.30 18.43 0.88
N ILE A 342 -3.47 18.92 -0.06
CA ILE A 342 -2.01 19.08 0.13
C ILE A 342 -1.72 20.01 1.31
N ARG A 343 -2.45 21.12 1.46
CA ARG A 343 -2.25 22.12 2.53
C ARG A 343 -2.82 21.68 3.89
N LYS A 344 -3.94 20.93 3.89
CA LYS A 344 -4.54 20.35 5.09
C LYS A 344 -3.69 19.21 5.66
N GLY A 345 -3.12 18.39 4.78
CA GLY A 345 -2.41 17.18 5.16
C GLY A 345 -0.93 17.37 5.49
N GLN A 346 -0.33 16.40 6.19
CA GLN A 346 1.08 16.43 6.60
C GLN A 346 2.07 16.05 5.47
N ASN A 347 1.64 16.18 4.21
CA ASN A 347 2.34 15.80 2.97
C ASN A 347 3.70 16.49 2.72
N ALA A 348 4.16 17.34 3.65
CA ALA A 348 5.48 17.94 3.60
C ALA A 348 6.61 16.96 3.99
N ILE A 349 6.29 15.78 4.54
CA ILE A 349 7.26 14.82 5.07
C ILE A 349 7.04 13.42 4.52
N GLN A 350 8.11 12.82 4.02
CA GLN A 350 8.14 11.41 3.62
C GLN A 350 9.00 10.62 4.61
N LYS A 351 8.42 9.55 5.17
CA LYS A 351 9.09 8.58 6.03
C LYS A 351 9.81 7.54 5.16
N HIS A 352 11.13 7.49 5.26
CA HIS A 352 11.97 6.44 4.69
C HIS A 352 12.44 5.50 5.79
N MET A 353 12.51 4.19 5.53
CA MET A 353 12.95 3.20 6.50
C MET A 353 14.01 2.27 5.93
N TYR A 354 15.12 2.15 6.65
CA TYR A 354 16.28 1.39 6.22
C TYR A 354 16.78 0.44 7.31
N ILE A 355 17.08 -0.79 6.91
CA ILE A 355 17.92 -1.73 7.66
C ILE A 355 19.28 -1.75 6.99
N THR A 356 20.37 -1.64 7.75
CA THR A 356 21.72 -1.84 7.23
C THR A 356 22.44 -2.90 8.05
N LEU A 357 22.77 -4.02 7.41
CA LEU A 357 23.52 -5.11 8.02
C LEU A 357 25.00 -4.94 7.68
N THR A 358 25.87 -5.08 8.67
CA THR A 358 27.32 -4.94 8.51
C THR A 358 28.03 -6.18 9.04
N ILE A 359 28.91 -6.74 8.22
CA ILE A 359 29.61 -7.99 8.52
C ILE A 359 31.11 -7.80 8.50
N LYS A 360 31.79 -8.60 9.31
CA LYS A 360 33.24 -8.69 9.37
C LYS A 360 33.72 -9.91 8.58
N ALA A 361 34.36 -9.68 7.43
CA ALA A 361 34.76 -10.74 6.50
C ALA A 361 36.25 -10.67 6.12
N PRO A 362 36.96 -11.80 5.94
CA PRO A 362 38.39 -11.79 5.63
C PRO A 362 38.71 -11.11 4.28
N ASP A 363 37.79 -11.20 3.32
CA ASP A 363 37.92 -10.79 1.92
C ASP A 363 36.52 -10.53 1.31
N GLU A 364 36.52 -10.00 0.08
CA GLU A 364 35.32 -9.56 -0.64
C GLU A 364 34.43 -10.74 -1.09
N GLU A 365 35.02 -11.84 -1.55
CA GLU A 365 34.25 -13.05 -1.90
C GLU A 365 33.52 -13.64 -0.70
N SER A 366 34.20 -13.74 0.44
CA SER A 366 33.60 -14.21 1.70
C SER A 366 32.47 -13.28 2.17
N ALA A 367 32.62 -11.97 1.97
CA ALA A 367 31.55 -11.00 2.27
C ALA A 367 30.33 -11.23 1.37
N VAL A 368 30.52 -11.35 0.05
CA VAL A 368 29.44 -11.62 -0.93
C VAL A 368 28.74 -12.96 -0.62
N ARG A 369 29.48 -14.02 -0.32
CA ARG A 369 28.91 -15.34 0.02
C ARG A 369 28.06 -15.26 1.29
N ARG A 370 28.55 -14.60 2.36
CA ARG A 370 27.78 -14.46 3.60
C ARG A 370 26.55 -13.56 3.44
N PHE A 371 26.67 -12.45 2.70
CA PHE A 371 25.51 -11.61 2.41
C PHE A 371 24.42 -12.37 1.64
N ARG A 372 24.76 -13.20 0.64
CA ARG A 372 23.74 -14.01 -0.07
C ARG A 372 22.92 -14.94 0.86
N THR A 373 23.55 -15.51 1.89
CA THR A 373 22.81 -16.31 2.90
C THR A 373 21.96 -15.41 3.79
N LEU A 374 22.53 -14.31 4.31
CA LEU A 374 21.81 -13.35 5.16
C LEU A 374 20.63 -12.68 4.42
N ASP A 375 20.78 -12.36 3.13
CA ASP A 375 19.74 -11.79 2.27
C ASP A 375 18.48 -12.66 2.31
N ILE A 376 18.63 -13.96 2.03
CA ILE A 376 17.51 -14.92 1.99
C ILE A 376 16.86 -15.05 3.37
N THR A 377 17.64 -15.22 4.43
CA THR A 377 17.10 -15.41 5.79
C THR A 377 16.44 -14.14 6.34
N ALA A 378 17.02 -12.97 6.11
CA ALA A 378 16.48 -11.68 6.51
C ALA A 378 15.21 -11.31 5.73
N MET A 379 15.20 -11.50 4.39
CA MET A 379 14.00 -11.27 3.58
C MET A 379 12.87 -12.20 3.99
N ASN A 380 13.13 -13.49 4.20
CA ASN A 380 12.08 -14.45 4.55
C ASN A 380 11.45 -14.17 5.92
N THR A 381 12.23 -13.82 6.94
CA THR A 381 11.69 -13.50 8.28
C THR A 381 11.08 -12.12 8.36
N PHE A 382 11.72 -11.09 7.81
CA PHE A 382 11.21 -9.73 7.90
C PHE A 382 9.92 -9.53 7.08
N ASN A 383 9.78 -10.23 5.94
CA ASN A 383 8.52 -10.26 5.20
C ASN A 383 7.44 -11.11 5.89
N ARG A 384 7.76 -12.07 6.78
CA ARG A 384 6.76 -12.75 7.63
C ARG A 384 6.07 -11.80 8.59
N ILE A 385 6.69 -10.69 9.00
CA ILE A 385 6.08 -9.71 9.91
C ILE A 385 4.75 -9.22 9.31
N GLY A 386 4.78 -8.51 8.19
CA GLY A 386 3.57 -7.98 7.55
C GLY A 386 3.64 -7.79 6.03
N ASN A 387 4.44 -8.62 5.33
CA ASN A 387 4.73 -8.47 3.90
C ASN A 387 5.22 -7.06 3.54
N THR A 388 6.29 -6.65 4.22
CA THR A 388 6.93 -5.32 4.23
C THR A 388 7.75 -5.02 2.98
N GLY A 389 7.87 -5.96 2.03
CA GLY A 389 8.55 -5.73 0.75
C GLY A 389 10.07 -5.52 0.88
N LEU A 390 10.71 -6.10 1.91
CA LEU A 390 12.13 -5.86 2.19
C LEU A 390 13.00 -6.20 0.98
N ARG A 391 13.60 -5.17 0.37
CA ARG A 391 14.50 -5.29 -0.78
C ARG A 391 15.86 -4.68 -0.50
N VAL A 392 16.86 -5.13 -1.26
CA VAL A 392 18.19 -4.49 -1.30
C VAL A 392 18.09 -3.09 -1.91
N LEU A 393 18.85 -2.15 -1.37
CA LEU A 393 19.15 -0.86 -2.01
C LEU A 393 20.42 -1.00 -2.86
N THR A 394 20.32 -0.59 -4.13
CA THR A 394 21.48 -0.51 -5.01
C THR A 394 22.45 0.59 -4.58
N SER A 395 23.72 0.46 -4.97
CA SER A 395 24.76 1.44 -4.71
C SER A 395 24.40 2.84 -5.23
N GLN A 396 23.68 2.95 -6.35
CA GLN A 396 23.13 4.20 -6.87
C GLN A 396 22.09 4.81 -5.91
N GLU A 397 21.08 4.03 -5.49
CA GLU A 397 20.04 4.50 -4.56
C GLU A 397 20.62 4.90 -3.20
N ARG A 398 21.66 4.19 -2.71
CA ARG A 398 22.39 4.55 -1.49
C ARG A 398 23.15 5.88 -1.63
N ILE A 399 23.56 6.27 -2.82
CA ILE A 399 24.19 7.59 -3.09
C ILE A 399 23.15 8.68 -3.23
N GLU A 400 22.03 8.40 -3.89
CA GLU A 400 20.91 9.33 -4.05
C GLU A 400 20.31 9.67 -2.68
N MET A 401 20.07 8.68 -1.82
CA MET A 401 19.69 8.87 -0.41
C MET A 401 20.68 9.75 0.38
N LEU A 402 22.01 9.52 0.23
CA LEU A 402 23.01 10.38 0.89
C LEU A 402 23.00 11.82 0.33
N ARG A 403 22.81 12.00 -0.98
CA ARG A 403 22.60 13.31 -1.60
C ARG A 403 21.36 13.97 -1.00
N ASP A 404 20.23 13.27 -0.94
CA ASP A 404 18.96 13.86 -0.50
C ASP A 404 19.02 14.33 0.96
N PHE A 405 19.79 13.62 1.78
CA PHE A 405 20.13 14.06 3.13
C PHE A 405 21.04 15.30 3.19
N PHE A 406 22.19 15.30 2.48
CA PHE A 406 23.24 16.33 2.61
C PHE A 406 23.11 17.53 1.65
N VAL A 407 22.74 17.28 0.40
CA VAL A 407 22.68 18.23 -0.72
C VAL A 407 21.24 18.62 -1.03
N GLY A 408 20.28 17.71 -0.80
CA GLY A 408 18.88 17.86 -1.19
C GLY A 408 18.67 17.50 -2.67
N ALA A 409 17.53 16.87 -2.97
CA ALA A 409 17.18 16.42 -4.32
C ALA A 409 17.19 17.55 -5.36
N GLU A 410 16.73 18.74 -4.94
CA GLU A 410 16.58 19.95 -5.74
C GLU A 410 17.88 20.46 -6.39
N ASN A 411 19.02 20.24 -5.71
CA ASN A 411 20.29 20.90 -6.06
C ASN A 411 21.17 20.11 -7.04
N MET A 412 20.98 18.79 -7.16
CA MET A 412 21.84 17.95 -8.01
C MET A 412 21.19 16.63 -8.46
N THR A 413 21.05 16.41 -9.76
CA THR A 413 20.75 15.06 -10.28
C THR A 413 22.00 14.20 -10.25
N VAL A 414 21.98 13.05 -9.56
CA VAL A 414 23.06 12.05 -9.68
C VAL A 414 22.96 11.41 -11.08
N PRO A 415 24.01 11.45 -11.92
CA PRO A 415 24.00 10.69 -13.16
C PRO A 415 24.07 9.19 -12.85
N LYS A 416 23.65 8.32 -13.79
CA LYS A 416 23.88 6.88 -13.65
C LYS A 416 25.39 6.61 -13.66
N LEU A 417 25.94 6.23 -12.51
CA LEU A 417 27.38 6.03 -12.33
C LEU A 417 27.82 4.70 -12.94
N THR A 418 28.94 4.69 -13.66
CA THR A 418 29.53 3.46 -14.18
C THR A 418 30.45 2.81 -13.14
N ALA A 419 30.72 1.51 -13.26
CA ALA A 419 31.71 0.80 -12.43
C ALA A 419 33.10 1.49 -12.43
N GLU A 420 33.46 2.15 -13.54
CA GLU A 420 34.68 2.97 -13.60
C GLU A 420 34.62 4.24 -12.74
N ASP A 421 33.45 4.83 -12.53
CA ASP A 421 33.27 6.04 -11.71
C ASP A 421 33.34 5.72 -10.22
N PHE A 422 32.71 4.62 -9.81
CA PHE A 422 32.86 4.03 -8.47
C PHE A 422 34.33 3.63 -8.19
N ALA A 423 35.02 3.02 -9.16
CA ALA A 423 36.44 2.68 -9.02
C ALA A 423 37.35 3.93 -8.91
N LYS A 424 36.90 5.09 -9.39
CA LYS A 424 37.61 6.38 -9.32
C LYS A 424 37.22 7.22 -8.09
N GLY A 425 36.30 6.77 -7.25
CA GLY A 425 35.85 7.50 -6.06
C GLY A 425 35.03 8.77 -6.39
N LYS A 426 34.43 8.84 -7.59
CA LYS A 426 33.66 10.02 -8.02
C LYS A 426 32.32 10.14 -7.33
N GLU A 427 31.74 9.02 -6.89
CA GLU A 427 30.42 8.94 -6.26
C GLU A 427 30.28 9.90 -5.08
N LYS A 428 31.35 10.02 -4.27
CA LYS A 428 31.41 10.94 -3.13
C LYS A 428 31.27 12.42 -3.50
N LEU A 429 31.51 12.81 -4.76
CA LEU A 429 31.35 14.19 -5.22
C LEU A 429 29.87 14.57 -5.40
N TYR A 430 28.97 13.60 -5.57
CA TYR A 430 27.54 13.84 -5.78
C TYR A 430 26.72 13.82 -4.49
N CYS A 431 27.25 13.23 -3.41
CA CYS A 431 26.56 13.10 -2.13
C CYS A 431 27.26 13.74 -0.93
N SER A 432 28.45 14.34 -1.11
CA SER A 432 29.07 15.17 -0.07
C SER A 432 28.56 16.61 -0.14
N PRO A 433 28.37 17.30 1.01
CA PRO A 433 28.15 18.73 1.03
C PRO A 433 29.42 19.51 0.67
N ASP A 434 29.31 20.81 0.42
CA ASP A 434 30.45 21.69 0.12
C ASP A 434 31.38 21.85 1.34
N TYR A 435 30.81 21.83 2.55
CA TYR A 435 31.55 21.93 3.81
C TYR A 435 30.84 21.23 4.97
N PHE A 436 31.63 20.88 5.99
CA PHE A 436 31.17 20.64 7.35
C PHE A 436 31.85 21.63 8.30
N ASP A 437 31.10 22.27 9.20
CA ASP A 437 31.63 23.11 10.28
C ASP A 437 31.08 22.62 11.63
N PHE A 438 31.77 21.63 12.23
CA PHE A 438 31.42 21.04 13.52
C PHE A 438 31.76 21.97 14.68
N LYS A 439 30.78 22.22 15.56
CA LYS A 439 30.94 22.97 16.81
C LYS A 439 30.95 21.99 18.00
N LYS A 440 30.81 22.51 19.22
CA LYS A 440 30.71 21.69 20.44
C LYS A 440 29.43 20.85 20.46
N ASP A 441 28.31 21.43 20.07
CA ASP A 441 26.95 20.97 20.42
C ASP A 441 25.97 20.95 19.25
N TYR A 442 26.44 21.32 18.06
CA TYR A 442 25.73 21.29 16.78
C TYR A 442 26.78 21.34 15.64
N PHE A 443 26.34 21.24 14.39
CA PHE A 443 27.18 21.41 13.21
C PHE A 443 26.39 22.06 12.07
N MET A 444 27.09 22.46 11.01
CA MET A 444 26.49 23.06 9.80
C MET A 444 27.07 22.42 8.54
N PHE A 445 26.23 22.28 7.52
CA PHE A 445 26.56 21.89 6.15
C PHE A 445 25.52 22.49 5.20
N ASN A 446 25.90 22.88 3.98
CA ASN A 446 25.01 23.38 2.92
C ASN A 446 23.89 24.32 3.42
N ASP A 447 24.27 25.31 4.23
CA ASP A 447 23.40 26.31 4.85
C ASP A 447 22.22 25.81 5.72
N LYS A 448 22.27 24.53 6.12
CA LYS A 448 21.48 23.92 7.19
C LYS A 448 22.27 23.87 8.50
N TYR A 449 21.53 23.89 9.61
CA TYR A 449 22.02 23.54 10.94
C TYR A 449 21.58 22.12 11.30
N ALA A 450 22.41 21.37 12.03
CA ALA A 450 22.06 20.05 12.51
C ALA A 450 22.65 19.74 13.89
N LYS A 451 22.00 18.85 14.64
CA LYS A 451 22.44 18.38 15.96
C LYS A 451 22.12 16.91 16.15
N VAL A 452 23.04 16.16 16.75
CA VAL A 452 22.85 14.76 17.15
C VAL A 452 22.68 14.65 18.65
N LEU A 453 21.60 13.97 19.04
CA LEU A 453 21.23 13.55 20.39
C LEU A 453 21.28 12.01 20.47
N TYR A 454 21.26 11.46 21.68
CA TYR A 454 21.05 10.03 21.91
C TYR A 454 20.10 9.80 23.09
N ILE A 455 19.48 8.62 23.17
CA ILE A 455 18.69 8.25 24.36
C ILE A 455 19.64 7.70 25.42
N ARG A 456 19.81 8.42 26.54
CA ARG A 456 20.70 8.04 27.65
C ARG A 456 20.03 7.05 28.58
N GLU A 457 18.78 7.33 28.94
CA GLU A 457 17.96 6.48 29.79
C GLU A 457 16.63 6.23 29.10
N TYR A 458 16.27 4.95 29.03
CA TYR A 458 15.02 4.42 28.47
C TYR A 458 14.15 3.93 29.63
N PRO A 459 12.81 3.93 29.51
CA PRO A 459 11.89 3.57 30.59
C PRO A 459 12.09 2.15 31.14
N SER A 460 11.46 1.89 32.29
CA SER A 460 11.36 0.55 32.89
C SER A 460 10.26 -0.30 32.27
N THR A 461 9.21 0.33 31.74
CA THR A 461 8.09 -0.30 31.04
C THR A 461 8.18 -0.02 29.54
N ALA A 462 8.00 -1.06 28.74
CA ALA A 462 8.04 -0.99 27.29
C ALA A 462 6.76 -0.36 26.72
N THR A 463 6.89 0.62 25.83
CA THR A 463 5.80 1.20 25.03
C THR A 463 6.31 1.50 23.62
N SER A 464 5.63 0.98 22.59
CA SER A 464 5.95 1.18 21.16
C SER A 464 5.93 2.66 20.74
N ASP A 465 5.19 3.49 21.47
CA ASP A 465 5.00 4.92 21.24
C ASP A 465 6.28 5.75 21.13
N ILE A 466 7.44 5.27 21.58
CA ILE A 466 8.71 6.04 21.52
C ILE A 466 9.04 6.44 20.08
N LEU A 467 9.00 5.49 19.13
CA LEU A 467 9.40 5.77 17.75
C LEU A 467 8.26 6.49 16.99
N THR A 468 7.02 6.02 17.16
CA THR A 468 5.81 6.63 16.61
C THR A 468 5.68 8.10 17.02
N GLY A 469 5.85 8.41 18.31
CA GLY A 469 5.78 9.76 18.84
C GLY A 469 6.90 10.68 18.34
N LEU A 470 8.09 10.14 18.05
CA LEU A 470 9.19 10.90 17.45
C LEU A 470 8.91 11.20 15.97
N LEU A 471 8.55 10.18 15.18
CA LEU A 471 8.30 10.34 13.75
C LEU A 471 7.02 11.15 13.46
N GLY A 472 6.04 11.11 14.35
CA GLY A 472 4.83 11.95 14.31
C GLY A 472 5.03 13.42 14.72
N THR A 473 6.25 13.87 15.03
CA THR A 473 6.49 15.29 15.39
C THR A 473 6.38 16.28 14.24
N GLY A 474 6.38 15.82 12.98
CA GLY A 474 6.38 16.72 11.81
C GLY A 474 7.72 17.46 11.61
N ILE A 475 8.85 16.89 12.08
CA ILE A 475 10.19 17.47 11.98
C ILE A 475 11.08 16.64 11.04
N GLU A 476 12.02 17.28 10.32
CA GLU A 476 13.07 16.60 9.54
C GLU A 476 14.10 15.96 10.50
N ILE A 477 13.86 14.69 10.86
CA ILE A 477 14.67 13.90 11.78
C ILE A 477 15.10 12.56 11.19
N MET A 478 16.28 12.09 11.57
CA MET A 478 16.76 10.73 11.35
C MET A 478 16.96 10.06 12.70
N VAL A 479 16.14 9.05 13.00
CA VAL A 479 16.19 8.25 14.22
C VAL A 479 16.81 6.90 13.89
N THR A 480 17.95 6.60 14.51
CA THR A 480 18.76 5.43 14.17
C THR A 480 19.09 4.63 15.42
N SER A 481 18.55 3.41 15.51
CA SER A 481 18.90 2.42 16.52
C SER A 481 20.01 1.52 15.98
N ASN A 482 21.21 1.66 16.55
CA ASN A 482 22.33 0.76 16.31
C ASN A 482 22.30 -0.38 17.32
N ILE A 483 22.32 -1.61 16.82
CA ILE A 483 22.10 -2.88 17.53
C ILE A 483 23.29 -3.81 17.23
N GLU A 484 24.18 -3.96 18.21
CA GLU A 484 25.22 -5.00 18.23
C GLU A 484 24.74 -6.19 19.08
N THR A 485 25.12 -7.43 18.75
CA THR A 485 24.73 -8.62 19.52
C THR A 485 25.83 -9.06 20.49
N TYR A 486 25.44 -9.72 21.59
CA TYR A 486 26.40 -10.48 22.41
C TYR A 486 26.39 -11.96 22.01
N ASP A 487 27.55 -12.62 22.04
CA ASP A 487 27.61 -14.09 22.14
C ASP A 487 26.80 -14.57 23.36
N SER A 488 25.96 -15.59 23.16
CA SER A 488 25.07 -16.13 24.20
C SER A 488 25.82 -16.65 25.42
N ALA A 489 27.03 -17.20 25.25
CA ALA A 489 27.83 -17.70 26.37
C ALA A 489 28.54 -16.58 27.15
N GLU A 490 28.98 -15.51 26.49
CA GLU A 490 29.48 -14.27 27.13
C GLU A 490 28.35 -13.50 27.82
N ALA A 491 27.16 -13.40 27.20
CA ALA A 491 25.96 -12.78 27.74
C ALA A 491 25.55 -13.43 29.09
N ARG A 492 25.38 -14.76 29.13
CA ARG A 492 25.06 -15.50 30.35
C ARG A 492 26.12 -15.29 31.44
N LYS A 493 27.42 -15.31 31.10
CA LYS A 493 28.53 -15.02 32.04
C LYS A 493 28.52 -13.57 32.55
N LEU A 494 28.17 -12.59 31.71
CA LEU A 494 28.13 -11.17 32.06
C LEU A 494 27.02 -10.89 33.07
N VAL A 495 25.79 -11.36 32.81
CA VAL A 495 24.66 -11.18 33.73
C VAL A 495 24.91 -11.93 35.04
N GLN A 496 25.36 -13.18 34.99
CA GLN A 496 25.70 -13.95 36.18
C GLN A 496 26.75 -13.25 37.06
N ARG A 497 27.79 -12.66 36.46
CA ARG A 497 28.80 -11.86 37.19
C ARG A 497 28.19 -10.62 37.85
N GLN A 498 27.23 -9.95 37.21
CA GLN A 498 26.55 -8.79 37.81
C GLN A 498 25.64 -9.20 38.97
N ILE A 499 24.87 -10.28 38.85
CA ILE A 499 24.06 -10.86 39.96
C ILE A 499 24.97 -11.16 41.15
N THR A 500 26.05 -11.94 40.93
CA THR A 500 27.00 -12.30 42.00
C THR A 500 27.69 -11.07 42.62
N ALA A 501 27.94 -10.01 41.84
CA ALA A 501 28.48 -8.75 42.37
C ALA A 501 27.47 -8.01 43.26
N VAL A 502 26.19 -7.93 42.86
CA VAL A 502 25.12 -7.33 43.68
C VAL A 502 24.90 -8.13 44.96
N ASP A 503 24.85 -9.46 44.89
CA ASP A 503 24.69 -10.34 46.05
C ASP A 503 25.87 -10.24 47.03
N THR A 504 27.09 -10.18 46.49
CA THR A 504 28.30 -9.94 47.29
C THR A 504 28.24 -8.58 48.01
N ASP A 505 27.68 -7.55 47.37
CA ASP A 505 27.52 -6.23 48.00
C ASP A 505 26.31 -6.12 48.94
N MET A 506 25.28 -6.95 48.79
CA MET A 506 24.23 -7.15 49.80
C MET A 506 24.82 -7.82 51.04
N ALA A 507 25.49 -8.96 50.89
CA ALA A 507 26.10 -9.69 52.00
C ALA A 507 27.13 -8.84 52.77
N LYS A 508 27.97 -8.05 52.08
CA LYS A 508 28.89 -7.08 52.71
C LYS A 508 28.16 -6.02 53.56
N ARG A 509 26.95 -5.61 53.17
CA ARG A 509 26.15 -4.62 53.92
C ARG A 509 25.49 -5.25 55.13
N GLU A 510 24.94 -6.45 54.99
CA GLU A 510 24.34 -7.22 56.09
C GLU A 510 25.38 -7.57 57.17
N VAL A 511 26.57 -8.03 56.77
CA VAL A 511 27.70 -8.26 57.69
C VAL A 511 28.11 -6.98 58.42
N LYS A 512 28.18 -5.84 57.73
CA LYS A 512 28.48 -4.53 58.36
C LYS A 512 27.37 -4.08 59.31
N ALA A 513 26.10 -4.28 58.96
CA ALA A 513 24.98 -3.95 59.83
C ALA A 513 24.99 -4.79 61.11
N ALA A 514 25.23 -6.10 61.00
CA ALA A 514 25.40 -7.00 62.14
C ALA A 514 26.61 -6.61 63.02
N GLN A 515 27.75 -6.22 62.41
CA GLN A 515 28.93 -5.71 63.13
C GLN A 515 28.65 -4.40 63.89
N HIS A 516 27.69 -3.59 63.43
CA HIS A 516 27.21 -2.40 64.14
C HIS A 516 25.98 -2.67 65.04
N GLY A 517 25.65 -3.94 65.30
CA GLY A 517 24.54 -4.36 66.17
C GLY A 517 23.14 -4.11 65.60
N ASN A 518 23.05 -3.75 64.31
CA ASN A 518 21.85 -3.17 63.70
C ASN A 518 21.10 -4.21 62.85
N PHE A 519 20.68 -5.30 63.49
CA PHE A 519 20.11 -6.51 62.85
C PHE A 519 18.80 -6.28 62.08
N SER A 520 18.13 -5.14 62.25
CA SER A 520 16.88 -4.79 61.58
C SER A 520 17.05 -3.89 60.34
N SER A 521 18.28 -3.61 59.89
CA SER A 521 18.50 -2.73 58.74
C SER A 521 18.02 -3.36 57.44
N GLN A 522 16.80 -3.02 57.01
CA GLN A 522 16.21 -3.52 55.78
C GLN A 522 17.10 -3.16 54.57
N MET A 523 17.39 -4.14 53.72
CA MET A 523 18.13 -3.91 52.47
C MET A 523 17.42 -2.86 51.61
N PRO A 524 18.10 -1.76 51.21
CA PRO A 524 17.46 -0.68 50.45
C PRO A 524 16.79 -1.21 49.19
N GLN A 525 15.51 -0.87 49.00
CA GLN A 525 14.68 -1.45 47.93
C GLN A 525 15.30 -1.28 46.52
N ARG A 526 16.05 -0.19 46.28
CA ARG A 526 16.81 0.02 45.04
C ARG A 526 17.80 -1.13 44.71
N ILE A 527 18.37 -1.80 45.71
CA ILE A 527 19.32 -2.90 45.53
C ILE A 527 18.59 -4.21 45.30
N LYS A 528 17.46 -4.45 45.99
CA LYS A 528 16.56 -5.57 45.68
C LYS A 528 16.08 -5.49 44.24
N ASN A 529 15.40 -4.39 43.87
CA ASN A 529 14.92 -4.15 42.50
C ASN A 529 16.05 -4.29 41.44
N GLN A 530 17.30 -3.92 41.78
CA GLN A 530 18.45 -4.10 40.88
C GLN A 530 18.84 -5.58 40.71
N ARG A 531 18.85 -6.38 41.80
CA ARG A 531 19.01 -7.84 41.74
C ARG A 531 17.86 -8.47 40.96
N ASP A 532 16.62 -8.14 41.32
CA ASP A 532 15.40 -8.76 40.78
C ASP A 532 15.29 -8.51 39.26
N ALA A 533 15.65 -7.32 38.78
CA ALA A 533 15.75 -7.03 37.35
C ALA A 533 16.88 -7.81 36.65
N MET A 534 18.04 -8.01 37.30
CA MET A 534 19.13 -8.82 36.73
C MET A 534 18.78 -10.31 36.66
N VAL A 535 18.06 -10.83 37.66
CA VAL A 535 17.51 -12.20 37.65
C VAL A 535 16.49 -12.34 36.52
N SER A 536 15.52 -11.43 36.41
CA SER A 536 14.56 -11.44 35.30
C SER A 536 15.21 -11.39 33.91
N VAL A 537 16.31 -10.63 33.74
CA VAL A 537 17.10 -10.64 32.50
C VAL A 537 17.81 -11.99 32.29
N PHE A 538 18.37 -12.59 33.34
CA PHE A 538 18.99 -13.92 33.27
C PHE A 538 17.99 -15.01 32.89
N ASP A 539 16.78 -14.96 33.44
CA ASP A 539 15.69 -15.89 33.16
C ASP A 539 15.22 -15.75 31.70
N LYS A 540 15.11 -14.53 31.17
CA LYS A 540 14.81 -14.32 29.74
C LYS A 540 15.88 -14.92 28.81
N ILE A 541 17.16 -14.85 29.18
CA ILE A 541 18.26 -15.42 28.39
C ILE A 541 18.35 -16.95 28.53
N THR A 542 17.80 -17.53 29.60
CA THR A 542 18.00 -18.96 29.95
C THR A 542 16.74 -19.81 29.72
N VAL A 543 15.56 -19.26 29.97
CA VAL A 543 14.26 -19.94 29.85
C VAL A 543 13.54 -19.56 28.56
N LYS A 544 13.60 -18.28 28.14
CA LYS A 544 13.01 -17.80 26.86
C LYS A 544 14.03 -17.74 25.70
N ASP A 545 15.24 -18.27 25.89
CA ASP A 545 16.41 -18.24 24.98
C ASP A 545 16.68 -16.87 24.29
N GLN A 546 16.40 -15.76 24.97
CA GLN A 546 16.55 -14.42 24.39
C GLN A 546 18.02 -14.00 24.30
N LYS A 547 18.39 -13.45 23.13
CA LYS A 547 19.68 -12.78 22.94
C LYS A 547 19.74 -11.48 23.72
N LEU A 548 20.96 -11.11 24.14
CA LEU A 548 21.28 -9.75 24.56
C LEU A 548 21.86 -8.96 23.40
N PHE A 549 21.53 -7.68 23.38
CA PHE A 549 22.02 -6.69 22.43
C PHE A 549 22.62 -5.49 23.16
N MET A 550 23.59 -4.83 22.55
CA MET A 550 24.03 -3.48 22.89
C MET A 550 23.31 -2.51 21.97
N VAL A 551 22.44 -1.66 22.55
CA VAL A 551 21.62 -0.71 21.78
C VAL A 551 22.04 0.73 22.06
N ASN A 552 22.14 1.53 21.01
CA ASN A 552 22.29 2.98 21.05
C ASN A 552 21.33 3.62 20.02
N THR A 553 20.28 4.28 20.50
CA THR A 553 19.35 5.06 19.66
C THR A 553 19.81 6.51 19.59
N GLN A 554 20.22 6.94 18.40
CA GLN A 554 20.60 8.31 18.09
C GLN A 554 19.47 9.04 17.34
N ILE A 555 19.38 10.35 17.52
CA ILE A 555 18.42 11.23 16.84
C ILE A 555 19.20 12.41 16.26
N LEU A 556 19.28 12.48 14.94
CA LEU A 556 19.82 13.61 14.20
C LEU A 556 18.67 14.51 13.75
N ILE A 557 18.78 15.80 14.10
CA ILE A 557 17.81 16.86 13.79
C ILE A 557 18.43 17.79 12.75
N LYS A 558 17.65 18.22 11.74
CA LYS A 558 18.05 19.16 10.68
C LYS A 558 17.10 20.37 10.66
N ALA A 559 17.64 21.57 10.46
CA ALA A 559 16.89 22.83 10.51
C ALA A 559 17.52 23.93 9.62
N ASP A 560 16.72 24.95 9.26
CA ASP A 560 17.12 26.09 8.43
C ASP A 560 17.77 27.23 9.24
N SER A 561 17.52 27.28 10.55
CA SER A 561 18.08 28.28 11.47
C SER A 561 18.52 27.67 12.81
N PHE A 562 19.35 28.41 13.56
CA PHE A 562 19.72 28.01 14.92
C PHE A 562 18.54 28.12 15.90
N GLU A 563 17.64 29.09 15.74
CA GLU A 563 16.44 29.19 16.59
C GLU A 563 15.55 27.94 16.43
N GLN A 564 15.14 27.64 15.20
CA GLN A 564 14.35 26.45 14.84
C GLN A 564 15.01 25.15 15.31
N LEU A 565 16.34 25.03 15.23
CA LEU A 565 17.05 23.85 15.74
C LEU A 565 16.80 23.61 17.24
N ASN A 566 16.70 24.67 18.05
CA ASN A 566 16.41 24.53 19.48
C ASN A 566 14.93 24.23 19.73
N GLU A 567 14.02 24.86 18.99
CA GLU A 567 12.57 24.54 19.04
C GLU A 567 12.34 23.05 18.74
N CYS A 568 12.96 22.51 17.69
CA CYS A 568 12.91 21.09 17.37
C CYS A 568 13.51 20.20 18.49
N VAL A 569 14.62 20.62 19.11
CA VAL A 569 15.22 19.91 20.26
C VAL A 569 14.29 19.91 21.47
N GLU A 570 13.59 21.01 21.74
CA GLU A 570 12.63 21.12 22.86
C GLU A 570 11.38 20.28 22.63
N VAL A 571 10.83 20.27 21.41
CA VAL A 571 9.73 19.36 21.01
C VAL A 571 10.14 17.90 21.22
N ILE A 572 11.29 17.49 20.69
CA ILE A 572 11.82 16.13 20.82
C ILE A 572 12.13 15.76 22.28
N GLU A 573 12.65 16.69 23.08
CA GLU A 573 12.83 16.50 24.52
C GLU A 573 11.49 16.31 25.24
N SER A 574 10.42 17.01 24.82
CA SER A 574 9.08 16.84 25.38
C SER A 574 8.45 15.48 25.03
N THR A 575 8.64 15.01 23.78
CA THR A 575 8.19 13.69 23.33
C THR A 575 8.92 12.58 24.10
N LEU A 576 10.25 12.64 24.16
CA LEU A 576 11.04 11.65 24.90
C LEU A 576 10.63 11.58 26.38
N LYS A 577 10.42 12.73 27.04
CA LYS A 577 9.94 12.77 28.43
C LYS A 577 8.57 12.12 28.61
N ARG A 578 7.66 12.28 27.64
CA ARG A 578 6.32 11.66 27.67
C ARG A 578 6.43 10.13 27.69
N SER A 579 7.31 9.57 26.87
CA SER A 579 7.59 8.12 26.81
C SER A 579 8.62 7.64 27.86
N GLY A 580 8.91 8.44 28.90
CA GLY A 580 9.83 8.06 29.98
C GLY A 580 11.33 7.98 29.60
N CYS A 581 11.71 8.51 28.43
CA CYS A 581 13.08 8.58 27.94
C CYS A 581 13.77 9.90 28.34
N ILE A 582 15.08 9.84 28.57
CA ILE A 582 15.94 11.01 28.87
C ILE A 582 17.04 11.12 27.80
N LYS A 583 17.14 12.28 27.14
CA LYS A 583 18.21 12.54 26.16
C LYS A 583 19.57 12.75 26.79
N GLY A 584 20.60 12.30 26.09
CA GLY A 584 21.98 12.78 26.22
C GLY A 584 22.38 13.65 25.02
N GLU A 585 23.45 14.43 25.18
CA GLU A 585 23.98 15.30 24.11
C GLU A 585 25.41 14.88 23.74
N MET A 586 25.68 14.69 22.45
CA MET A 586 26.98 14.27 21.94
C MET A 586 27.96 15.45 21.83
N ALA A 587 28.30 16.04 22.98
CA ALA A 587 29.18 17.21 23.04
C ALA A 587 30.61 16.86 22.58
N TRP A 588 31.11 17.59 21.59
CA TRP A 588 32.35 17.37 20.83
C TRP A 588 32.37 16.13 19.92
N GLU A 589 31.33 15.28 19.96
CA GLU A 589 31.26 14.04 19.16
C GLU A 589 30.25 14.11 17.99
N GLN A 590 29.77 15.31 17.63
CA GLN A 590 28.80 15.53 16.54
C GLN A 590 29.23 14.92 15.19
N GLU A 591 30.52 14.96 14.83
CA GLU A 591 31.05 14.29 13.61
C GLU A 591 30.88 12.76 13.67
N HIS A 592 30.97 12.18 14.86
CA HIS A 592 30.85 10.74 15.07
C HIS A 592 29.39 10.31 15.18
N GLY A 593 28.54 11.09 15.85
CA GLY A 593 27.09 10.85 15.88
C GLY A 593 26.48 10.93 14.48
N MET A 594 26.88 11.92 13.67
CA MET A 594 26.44 12.01 12.28
C MET A 594 26.83 10.77 11.48
N SER A 595 28.06 10.27 11.65
CA SER A 595 28.52 9.06 10.96
C SER A 595 27.79 7.78 11.42
N ASP A 596 27.33 7.73 12.67
CA ASP A 596 26.63 6.60 13.31
C ASP A 596 25.12 6.61 13.03
N CYS A 597 24.53 7.79 12.76
CA CYS A 597 23.13 7.94 12.36
C CYS A 597 22.87 7.50 10.92
N LEU A 598 23.78 7.78 9.99
CA LEU A 598 23.58 7.49 8.56
C LEU A 598 23.40 5.97 8.31
N PRO A 599 22.47 5.54 7.44
CA PRO A 599 22.24 4.14 7.04
C PRO A 599 23.36 3.58 6.15
N LEU A 600 24.57 3.54 6.71
CA LEU A 600 25.80 3.10 6.08
C LEU A 600 26.45 1.94 6.84
N GLY A 601 25.91 1.53 7.99
CA GLY A 601 26.45 0.45 8.80
C GLY A 601 27.73 0.82 9.58
N TYR A 602 28.08 2.10 9.63
CA TYR A 602 29.25 2.58 10.36
C TYR A 602 28.95 2.69 11.85
N GLN A 603 28.81 1.55 12.52
CA GLN A 603 28.58 1.54 13.96
C GLN A 603 29.87 1.81 14.72
N ARG A 604 29.83 2.82 15.59
CA ARG A 604 30.89 3.15 16.53
C ARG A 604 30.49 2.74 17.93
N LYS A 605 31.37 2.00 18.59
CA LYS A 605 31.21 1.64 20.00
C LYS A 605 31.45 2.88 20.87
N PHE A 606 30.37 3.47 21.35
CA PHE A 606 30.38 4.56 22.34
C PHE A 606 30.26 3.96 23.76
N ASP A 607 30.83 4.65 24.75
CA ASP A 607 30.85 4.18 26.15
C ASP A 607 29.46 4.16 26.83
N TYR A 608 28.40 4.61 26.13
CA TYR A 608 27.02 4.76 26.63
C TYR A 608 26.00 3.82 25.96
N LEU A 609 26.44 2.76 25.30
CA LEU A 609 25.59 1.65 24.83
C LEU A 609 24.82 1.00 26.01
N ARG A 610 23.52 0.72 25.85
CA ARG A 610 22.69 0.02 26.86
C ARG A 610 22.44 -1.42 26.46
N THR A 611 22.75 -2.35 27.37
CA THR A 611 22.41 -3.77 27.23
C THR A 611 20.90 -3.98 27.36
N MET A 612 20.29 -4.72 26.43
CA MET A 612 18.85 -5.03 26.39
C MET A 612 18.59 -6.47 25.88
N PRO A 613 17.59 -7.21 26.40
CA PRO A 613 17.12 -8.46 25.81
C PRO A 613 16.21 -8.20 24.58
N SER A 614 16.01 -9.22 23.72
CA SER A 614 15.20 -9.12 22.48
C SER A 614 13.87 -8.37 22.64
N GLU A 615 13.06 -8.72 23.65
CA GLU A 615 11.78 -8.06 23.95
C GLU A 615 11.90 -6.54 24.14
N SER A 616 13.02 -6.06 24.70
CA SER A 616 13.25 -4.63 24.94
C SER A 616 13.86 -3.91 23.73
N VAL A 617 14.36 -4.64 22.74
CA VAL A 617 14.78 -4.08 21.44
C VAL A 617 13.60 -3.98 20.48
N ALA A 618 12.59 -4.86 20.63
CA ALA A 618 11.33 -4.83 19.87
C ALA A 618 10.54 -3.50 20.03
N ILE A 619 10.81 -2.73 21.08
CA ILE A 619 10.25 -1.38 21.30
C ILE A 619 10.61 -0.41 20.16
N PHE A 620 11.75 -0.61 19.50
CA PHE A 620 12.22 0.22 18.39
C PHE A 620 11.82 -0.33 17.01
N MET A 621 10.77 -1.16 16.98
CA MET A 621 10.18 -1.64 15.73
C MET A 621 9.71 -0.44 14.88
N PRO A 622 10.03 -0.40 13.58
CA PRO A 622 9.92 0.82 12.78
C PRO A 622 8.50 1.17 12.30
N PHE A 623 7.50 0.32 12.60
CA PHE A 623 6.17 0.37 11.98
C PHE A 623 5.17 1.29 12.68
N ASN A 624 4.22 1.83 11.93
CA ASN A 624 3.20 2.76 12.43
C ASN A 624 1.92 2.75 11.56
N VAL A 625 2.02 3.31 10.34
CA VAL A 625 0.89 3.56 9.42
C VAL A 625 1.39 3.37 7.98
N ARG A 626 0.68 2.58 7.18
CA ARG A 626 1.03 2.30 5.79
C ARG A 626 0.53 3.42 4.87
N GLU A 627 1.45 4.20 4.34
CA GLU A 627 1.16 5.18 3.28
C GLU A 627 1.20 4.56 1.88
N VAL A 628 0.39 5.13 0.99
CA VAL A 628 0.37 4.77 -0.45
C VAL A 628 0.37 6.07 -1.26
N GLN A 629 1.54 6.40 -1.79
CA GLN A 629 1.79 7.61 -2.58
C GLN A 629 2.59 7.27 -3.84
N MET A 630 1.89 6.81 -4.86
CA MET A 630 2.45 6.58 -6.20
C MET A 630 2.52 7.90 -6.99
N PRO A 631 3.59 8.15 -7.77
CA PRO A 631 3.67 9.31 -8.66
C PRO A 631 2.70 9.16 -9.85
N HIS A 632 2.11 10.26 -10.31
CA HIS A 632 1.19 10.32 -11.46
C HIS A 632 -0.02 9.37 -11.34
N ALA A 633 -0.57 9.25 -10.14
CA ALA A 633 -1.55 8.25 -9.76
C ALA A 633 -2.91 8.86 -9.34
N THR A 634 -3.97 8.05 -9.31
CA THR A 634 -5.34 8.47 -8.96
C THR A 634 -5.45 8.83 -7.48
N TYR A 635 -6.13 9.95 -7.19
CA TYR A 635 -6.45 10.34 -5.82
C TYR A 635 -7.64 9.54 -5.26
N TYR A 636 -7.45 8.90 -4.11
CA TYR A 636 -8.47 8.10 -3.41
C TYR A 636 -8.89 8.64 -2.04
N GLY A 637 -8.39 9.80 -1.61
CA GLY A 637 -8.76 10.42 -0.32
C GLY A 637 -7.55 10.82 0.51
N MET A 638 -7.82 11.14 1.77
CA MET A 638 -6.84 11.39 2.81
C MET A 638 -6.82 10.22 3.79
N ASN A 639 -5.64 9.74 4.18
CA ASN A 639 -5.45 8.73 5.22
C ASN A 639 -5.89 9.31 6.58
N VAL A 640 -6.78 8.61 7.30
CA VAL A 640 -7.35 9.09 8.57
C VAL A 640 -6.30 9.25 9.67
N LEU A 641 -5.23 8.45 9.66
CA LEU A 641 -4.25 8.40 10.76
C LEU A 641 -3.09 9.39 10.61
N SER A 642 -2.65 9.65 9.38
CA SER A 642 -1.52 10.54 9.08
C SER A 642 -1.94 11.87 8.46
N HIS A 643 -3.18 11.96 8.00
CA HIS A 643 -3.66 13.04 7.14
C HIS A 643 -2.79 13.23 5.89
N ASN A 644 -2.21 12.17 5.32
CA ASN A 644 -1.53 12.21 4.02
C ASN A 644 -2.48 11.86 2.87
N LEU A 645 -2.17 12.34 1.67
CA LEU A 645 -2.86 11.96 0.42
C LEU A 645 -2.67 10.47 0.13
N ILE A 646 -3.74 9.80 -0.27
CA ILE A 646 -3.71 8.46 -0.85
C ILE A 646 -3.70 8.60 -2.37
N LEU A 647 -2.57 8.26 -3.00
CA LEU A 647 -2.37 8.32 -4.46
C LEU A 647 -1.98 6.93 -4.97
N PHE A 648 -2.80 6.32 -5.81
CA PHE A 648 -2.61 4.93 -6.25
C PHE A 648 -3.02 4.73 -7.72
N ASP A 649 -2.25 3.96 -8.50
CA ASP A 649 -2.71 3.47 -9.80
C ASP A 649 -2.95 1.98 -9.68
N ARG A 650 -4.23 1.59 -9.68
CA ARG A 650 -4.67 0.20 -9.58
C ARG A 650 -4.14 -0.69 -10.72
N VAL A 651 -3.72 -0.13 -11.85
CA VAL A 651 -3.14 -0.85 -13.01
C VAL A 651 -1.65 -1.14 -12.85
N LEU A 652 -0.92 -0.30 -12.11
CA LEU A 652 0.52 -0.46 -11.86
C LEU A 652 0.81 -1.10 -10.48
N GLY A 653 -0.06 -0.87 -9.49
CA GLY A 653 0.15 -1.29 -8.11
C GLY A 653 -0.51 -2.62 -7.72
N LEU A 654 -1.39 -3.19 -8.55
CA LEU A 654 -2.07 -4.48 -8.29
C LEU A 654 -1.74 -5.52 -9.35
N ILE A 655 -1.87 -6.79 -8.98
CA ILE A 655 -1.86 -7.90 -9.92
C ILE A 655 -3.21 -7.89 -10.65
N ASN A 656 -4.33 -7.91 -9.93
CA ASN A 656 -5.68 -7.80 -10.48
C ASN A 656 -6.28 -6.39 -10.25
N PRO A 657 -6.34 -5.51 -11.27
CA PRO A 657 -6.85 -4.15 -11.09
C PRO A 657 -8.38 -4.07 -10.93
N SER A 658 -9.10 -5.19 -11.15
CA SER A 658 -10.56 -5.26 -11.02
C SER A 658 -11.00 -5.28 -9.54
N GLY A 659 -12.16 -4.71 -9.26
CA GLY A 659 -12.54 -4.34 -7.90
C GLY A 659 -14.02 -4.13 -7.61
N PHE A 660 -14.31 -3.75 -6.36
CA PHE A 660 -15.66 -3.44 -5.88
C PHE A 660 -15.75 -2.12 -5.10
N TYR A 661 -16.86 -1.42 -5.27
CA TYR A 661 -17.32 -0.35 -4.36
C TYR A 661 -18.53 -0.86 -3.57
N LEU A 662 -18.38 -0.93 -2.26
CA LEU A 662 -19.41 -1.40 -1.31
C LEU A 662 -19.79 -0.24 -0.40
N ALA A 663 -21.09 0.06 -0.30
CA ALA A 663 -21.59 1.19 0.48
C ALA A 663 -23.07 1.01 0.85
N ALA A 664 -23.44 1.17 2.12
CA ALA A 664 -24.84 1.36 2.48
C ALA A 664 -25.41 2.64 1.85
N SER A 665 -26.74 2.71 1.73
CA SER A 665 -27.40 3.82 1.04
C SER A 665 -27.06 5.17 1.67
N GLY A 666 -26.71 6.15 0.84
CA GLY A 666 -26.21 7.46 1.28
C GLY A 666 -24.73 7.51 1.72
N GLY A 667 -23.99 6.38 1.76
CA GLY A 667 -22.59 6.32 2.18
C GLY A 667 -21.57 7.06 1.28
N GLY A 668 -21.99 7.62 0.14
CA GLY A 668 -21.14 8.35 -0.80
C GLY A 668 -20.72 7.56 -2.05
N LYS A 669 -21.24 6.33 -2.23
CA LYS A 669 -20.98 5.37 -3.33
C LYS A 669 -20.72 6.04 -4.69
N SER A 670 -21.77 6.58 -5.29
CA SER A 670 -21.74 7.16 -6.64
C SER A 670 -20.88 8.43 -6.72
N PHE A 671 -20.75 9.19 -5.64
CA PHE A 671 -19.88 10.35 -5.59
C PHE A 671 -18.40 9.94 -5.70
N LYS A 672 -18.01 8.88 -4.99
CA LYS A 672 -16.64 8.34 -5.03
C LYS A 672 -16.31 7.73 -6.40
N VAL A 673 -17.24 6.97 -6.98
CA VAL A 673 -17.09 6.42 -8.34
C VAL A 673 -16.96 7.55 -9.39
N LYS A 674 -17.81 8.59 -9.33
CA LYS A 674 -17.70 9.76 -10.23
C LYS A 674 -16.39 10.53 -10.04
N THR A 675 -15.85 10.56 -8.82
CA THR A 675 -14.54 11.14 -8.53
C THR A 675 -13.41 10.33 -9.19
N GLU A 676 -13.44 8.99 -9.10
CA GLU A 676 -12.49 8.12 -9.80
C GLU A 676 -12.61 8.26 -11.33
N ILE A 677 -13.82 8.23 -11.89
CA ILE A 677 -14.08 8.48 -13.32
C ILE A 677 -13.51 9.83 -13.77
N THR A 678 -13.72 10.88 -12.99
CA THR A 678 -13.18 12.22 -13.27
C THR A 678 -11.65 12.20 -13.30
N ASN A 679 -11.00 11.52 -12.35
CA ASN A 679 -9.55 11.36 -12.34
C ASN A 679 -9.04 10.63 -13.59
N ILE A 680 -9.68 9.52 -13.99
CA ILE A 680 -9.29 8.74 -15.17
C ILE A 680 -9.43 9.58 -16.45
N ILE A 681 -10.60 10.19 -16.67
CA ILE A 681 -10.94 10.96 -17.88
C ILE A 681 -10.05 12.20 -18.05
N THR A 682 -9.59 12.80 -16.95
CA THR A 682 -8.74 14.00 -16.97
C THR A 682 -7.23 13.70 -16.89
N GLY A 683 -6.84 12.53 -16.36
CA GLY A 683 -5.45 12.10 -16.20
C GLY A 683 -4.90 11.28 -17.36
N ASP A 684 -5.65 10.31 -17.90
CA ASP A 684 -5.19 9.36 -18.92
C ASP A 684 -5.98 9.50 -20.24
N GLU A 685 -5.31 9.91 -21.31
CA GLU A 685 -5.90 10.06 -22.65
C GLU A 685 -6.12 8.71 -23.37
N ASN A 686 -5.42 7.67 -22.93
CA ASN A 686 -5.47 6.31 -23.48
C ASN A 686 -6.36 5.37 -22.65
N ALA A 687 -7.05 5.89 -21.65
CA ALA A 687 -8.10 5.20 -20.92
C ALA A 687 -9.49 5.51 -21.49
N ASP A 688 -10.23 4.45 -21.79
CA ASP A 688 -11.68 4.50 -22.02
C ASP A 688 -12.43 4.25 -20.69
N VAL A 689 -13.61 4.84 -20.54
CA VAL A 689 -14.53 4.63 -19.41
C VAL A 689 -15.91 4.24 -19.92
N LEU A 690 -16.39 3.07 -19.49
CA LEU A 690 -17.70 2.52 -19.83
C LEU A 690 -18.49 2.33 -18.52
N VAL A 691 -19.69 2.92 -18.43
CA VAL A 691 -20.53 2.87 -17.21
C VAL A 691 -21.89 2.25 -17.55
N ILE A 692 -22.29 1.21 -16.82
CA ILE A 692 -23.67 0.71 -16.82
C ILE A 692 -24.43 1.45 -15.72
N ASP A 693 -25.44 2.23 -16.12
CA ASP A 693 -26.17 3.19 -15.26
C ASP A 693 -27.65 2.78 -15.12
N PRO A 694 -28.00 1.99 -14.08
CA PRO A 694 -29.37 1.55 -13.83
C PRO A 694 -30.27 2.60 -13.15
N GLU A 695 -29.72 3.75 -12.72
CA GLU A 695 -30.43 4.75 -11.91
C GLU A 695 -30.46 6.16 -12.55
N ARG A 696 -29.73 6.39 -13.66
CA ARG A 696 -29.53 7.66 -14.36
C ARG A 696 -28.76 8.68 -13.52
N GLU A 697 -27.64 8.24 -12.96
CA GLU A 697 -26.77 9.07 -12.10
C GLU A 697 -25.52 9.65 -12.82
N TYR A 698 -25.07 9.05 -13.92
CA TYR A 698 -23.77 9.36 -14.55
C TYR A 698 -23.88 10.18 -15.84
N TRP A 699 -25.07 10.23 -16.47
CA TRP A 699 -25.30 10.95 -17.74
C TRP A 699 -24.83 12.41 -17.74
N LYS A 700 -25.02 13.16 -16.64
CA LYS A 700 -24.55 14.56 -16.52
C LYS A 700 -23.03 14.66 -16.67
N LEU A 701 -22.30 13.71 -16.08
CA LEU A 701 -20.84 13.67 -16.11
C LEU A 701 -20.34 13.26 -17.51
N ALA A 702 -21.05 12.34 -18.17
CA ALA A 702 -20.78 11.97 -19.56
C ALA A 702 -20.98 13.18 -20.49
N GLU A 703 -22.15 13.82 -20.49
CA GLU A 703 -22.42 15.00 -21.31
C GLU A 703 -21.43 16.15 -21.02
N ALA A 704 -21.09 16.39 -19.75
CA ALA A 704 -20.13 17.42 -19.34
C ALA A 704 -18.69 17.16 -19.80
N PHE A 705 -18.30 15.91 -20.07
CA PHE A 705 -16.96 15.52 -20.53
C PHE A 705 -16.93 15.10 -22.02
N GLY A 706 -17.99 15.37 -22.80
CA GLY A 706 -18.07 15.02 -24.22
C GLY A 706 -18.30 13.52 -24.51
N GLY A 707 -18.74 12.77 -23.50
CA GLY A 707 -19.10 11.35 -23.60
C GLY A 707 -20.45 11.09 -24.27
N GLU A 708 -20.68 9.84 -24.67
CA GLU A 708 -21.93 9.35 -25.25
C GLU A 708 -22.88 8.87 -24.14
N VAL A 709 -24.17 9.24 -24.20
CA VAL A 709 -25.21 8.68 -23.31
C VAL A 709 -26.15 7.79 -24.11
N VAL A 710 -25.97 6.48 -24.00
CA VAL A 710 -26.78 5.46 -24.67
C VAL A 710 -27.99 5.14 -23.79
N ARG A 711 -29.13 5.77 -24.09
CA ARG A 711 -30.37 5.60 -23.31
C ARG A 711 -31.21 4.46 -23.86
N PHE A 712 -31.47 3.43 -23.05
CA PHE A 712 -32.37 2.34 -23.37
C PHE A 712 -33.75 2.59 -22.77
N SER A 713 -34.78 2.59 -23.62
CA SER A 713 -36.18 2.63 -23.22
C SER A 713 -37.07 2.16 -24.38
N ASN A 714 -38.30 1.77 -24.09
CA ASN A 714 -39.25 1.29 -25.10
C ASN A 714 -39.61 2.34 -26.19
N GLY A 715 -39.27 3.61 -25.97
CA GLY A 715 -39.45 4.71 -26.93
C GLY A 715 -38.14 5.41 -27.33
N SER A 716 -36.98 4.80 -27.04
CA SER A 716 -35.69 5.38 -27.40
C SER A 716 -35.45 5.37 -28.91
N THR A 717 -34.67 6.36 -29.39
CA THR A 717 -34.07 6.39 -30.73
C THR A 717 -32.73 5.66 -30.80
N ASN A 718 -32.17 5.28 -29.64
CA ASN A 718 -30.83 4.73 -29.52
C ASN A 718 -30.92 3.20 -29.43
N TYR A 719 -30.20 2.50 -30.30
CA TYR A 719 -30.24 1.05 -30.44
C TYR A 719 -28.83 0.46 -30.48
N ILE A 720 -28.70 -0.76 -29.95
CA ILE A 720 -27.55 -1.66 -30.13
C ILE A 720 -28.14 -2.99 -30.60
N ASN A 721 -27.61 -3.54 -31.70
CA ASN A 721 -28.00 -4.84 -32.21
C ASN A 721 -27.21 -5.95 -31.48
N MET A 722 -27.88 -6.98 -30.98
CA MET A 722 -27.23 -8.09 -30.28
C MET A 722 -26.31 -8.94 -31.18
N PHE A 723 -26.54 -8.95 -32.49
CA PHE A 723 -25.71 -9.65 -33.47
C PHE A 723 -24.53 -8.80 -33.99
N ASP A 724 -24.36 -7.56 -33.51
CA ASP A 724 -23.28 -6.67 -33.91
C ASP A 724 -21.94 -7.06 -33.26
N PHE A 725 -20.85 -7.03 -34.02
CA PHE A 725 -19.49 -7.37 -33.58
C PHE A 725 -18.46 -6.65 -34.46
N ASP A 726 -17.23 -6.46 -33.97
CA ASP A 726 -16.17 -5.83 -34.78
C ASP A 726 -15.50 -6.87 -35.69
N PHE A 727 -15.50 -6.61 -37.01
CA PHE A 727 -15.03 -7.58 -38.01
C PHE A 727 -13.57 -8.04 -37.84
N ARG A 728 -12.71 -7.28 -37.15
CA ARG A 728 -11.33 -7.69 -36.86
C ARG A 728 -11.24 -8.95 -35.99
N LEU A 729 -12.27 -9.24 -35.20
CA LEU A 729 -12.36 -10.47 -34.41
C LEU A 729 -12.36 -11.73 -35.29
N LEU A 730 -12.70 -11.63 -36.59
CA LEU A 730 -12.66 -12.75 -37.53
C LEU A 730 -11.24 -13.21 -37.85
N ASP A 731 -10.22 -12.38 -37.56
CA ASP A 731 -8.80 -12.68 -37.77
C ASP A 731 -8.11 -13.27 -36.50
N ASP A 732 -8.78 -13.30 -35.33
CA ASP A 732 -8.22 -13.87 -34.08
C ASP A 732 -8.62 -15.36 -33.92
N PRO A 733 -7.68 -16.31 -34.06
CA PRO A 733 -7.99 -17.74 -34.00
C PRO A 733 -8.35 -18.25 -32.58
N GLU A 734 -8.25 -17.41 -31.53
CA GLU A 734 -8.76 -17.75 -30.19
C GLU A 734 -10.24 -17.38 -29.98
N VAL A 735 -10.92 -16.78 -30.97
CA VAL A 735 -12.28 -16.21 -30.83
C VAL A 735 -13.27 -16.75 -31.88
N ASP A 736 -14.14 -17.69 -31.48
CA ASP A 736 -15.33 -18.04 -32.28
C ASP A 736 -16.48 -17.07 -31.93
N ILE A 737 -16.57 -15.98 -32.70
CA ILE A 737 -17.62 -14.96 -32.58
C ILE A 737 -19.02 -15.58 -32.67
N ILE A 738 -19.20 -16.60 -33.53
CA ILE A 738 -20.52 -17.18 -33.78
C ILE A 738 -20.93 -18.00 -32.55
N ALA A 739 -20.01 -18.74 -31.94
CA ALA A 739 -20.24 -19.43 -30.67
C ALA A 739 -20.51 -18.45 -29.50
N ASP A 740 -19.69 -17.40 -29.34
CA ASP A 740 -19.90 -16.36 -28.31
C ASP A 740 -21.30 -15.72 -28.48
N LYS A 741 -21.73 -15.46 -29.72
CA LYS A 741 -23.06 -14.89 -30.04
C LYS A 741 -24.21 -15.89 -29.90
N CYS A 742 -23.99 -17.18 -30.17
CA CYS A 742 -24.95 -18.23 -29.83
C CYS A 742 -25.18 -18.29 -28.31
N GLN A 743 -24.10 -18.22 -27.51
CA GLN A 743 -24.18 -18.17 -26.05
C GLN A 743 -24.91 -16.89 -25.58
N LEU A 744 -24.64 -15.72 -26.18
CA LEU A 744 -25.34 -14.48 -25.86
C LEU A 744 -26.85 -14.60 -26.09
N VAL A 745 -27.28 -15.07 -27.27
CA VAL A 745 -28.71 -15.21 -27.61
C VAL A 745 -29.39 -16.25 -26.71
N THR A 746 -28.72 -17.38 -26.43
CA THR A 746 -29.18 -18.39 -25.48
C THR A 746 -29.39 -17.83 -24.06
N SER A 747 -28.45 -17.02 -23.57
CA SER A 747 -28.55 -16.38 -22.25
C SER A 747 -29.64 -15.30 -22.22
N PHE A 748 -29.76 -14.48 -23.27
CA PHE A 748 -30.79 -13.46 -23.44
C PHE A 748 -32.21 -14.05 -23.45
N ILE A 749 -32.38 -15.25 -24.04
CA ILE A 749 -33.64 -16.01 -24.00
C ILE A 749 -33.86 -16.67 -22.63
N SER A 750 -32.81 -17.22 -22.00
CA SER A 750 -32.92 -17.82 -20.66
C SER A 750 -33.37 -16.80 -19.61
N CYS A 751 -32.92 -15.53 -19.73
CA CYS A 751 -33.39 -14.41 -18.91
C CYS A 751 -34.91 -14.13 -19.03
N MET A 752 -35.63 -14.71 -20.00
CA MET A 752 -37.06 -14.45 -20.21
C MET A 752 -37.96 -15.28 -19.29
N ASP A 753 -37.54 -16.49 -18.91
CA ASP A 753 -38.19 -17.31 -17.88
C ASP A 753 -37.13 -17.92 -16.95
N SER A 754 -36.79 -17.16 -15.91
CA SER A 754 -35.84 -17.53 -14.86
C SER A 754 -36.25 -18.79 -14.06
N LYS A 755 -37.42 -19.38 -14.30
CA LYS A 755 -37.88 -20.64 -13.68
C LYS A 755 -37.77 -21.84 -14.61
N HIS A 756 -37.65 -21.62 -15.92
CA HIS A 756 -37.53 -22.66 -16.94
C HIS A 756 -36.35 -22.36 -17.87
N PRO A 757 -35.10 -22.49 -17.38
CA PRO A 757 -33.90 -22.26 -18.19
C PRO A 757 -33.84 -23.24 -19.37
N LEU A 758 -33.33 -22.76 -20.52
CA LEU A 758 -33.38 -23.50 -21.78
C LEU A 758 -32.70 -24.88 -21.69
N ASN A 759 -33.42 -25.90 -22.15
CA ASN A 759 -32.92 -27.27 -22.20
C ASN A 759 -31.93 -27.48 -23.37
N ALA A 760 -31.23 -28.62 -23.38
CA ALA A 760 -30.17 -28.88 -24.37
C ALA A 760 -30.66 -28.91 -25.83
N GLN A 761 -31.91 -29.31 -26.09
CA GLN A 761 -32.50 -29.31 -27.44
C GLN A 761 -32.89 -27.88 -27.87
N GLU A 762 -33.43 -27.09 -26.95
CA GLU A 762 -33.77 -25.68 -27.18
C GLU A 762 -32.52 -24.84 -27.50
N LYS A 763 -31.43 -25.06 -26.75
CA LYS A 763 -30.12 -24.45 -27.01
C LYS A 763 -29.60 -24.80 -28.41
N SER A 764 -29.54 -26.09 -28.74
CA SER A 764 -29.11 -26.54 -30.08
C SER A 764 -30.02 -26.04 -31.22
N PHE A 765 -31.30 -25.77 -30.96
CA PHE A 765 -32.19 -25.10 -31.93
C PHE A 765 -31.88 -23.61 -32.08
N VAL A 766 -31.65 -22.90 -30.97
CA VAL A 766 -31.22 -21.48 -30.97
C VAL A 766 -29.89 -21.32 -31.72
N ASP A 767 -28.88 -22.13 -31.40
CA ASP A 767 -27.54 -22.05 -32.01
C ASP A 767 -27.59 -22.21 -33.54
N ARG A 768 -28.34 -23.21 -34.03
CA ARG A 768 -28.56 -23.42 -35.47
C ARG A 768 -29.30 -22.25 -36.12
N CYS A 769 -30.25 -21.63 -35.42
CA CYS A 769 -30.95 -20.45 -35.92
C CYS A 769 -30.06 -19.19 -35.94
N VAL A 770 -29.13 -19.01 -35.00
CA VAL A 770 -28.13 -17.93 -35.02
C VAL A 770 -27.15 -18.10 -36.18
N GLN A 771 -26.62 -19.32 -36.38
CA GLN A 771 -25.77 -19.65 -37.53
C GLN A 771 -26.51 -19.39 -38.87
N LYS A 772 -27.78 -19.81 -38.97
CA LYS A 772 -28.62 -19.55 -40.15
C LYS A 772 -28.90 -18.05 -40.34
N ALA A 773 -29.07 -17.27 -39.27
CA ALA A 773 -29.26 -15.82 -39.36
C ALA A 773 -28.03 -15.10 -39.96
N TYR A 774 -26.82 -15.39 -39.47
CA TYR A 774 -25.59 -14.85 -40.07
C TYR A 774 -25.42 -15.31 -41.53
N ALA A 775 -25.67 -16.59 -41.83
CA ALA A 775 -25.59 -17.11 -43.20
C ALA A 775 -26.61 -16.47 -44.17
N LYS A 776 -27.86 -16.21 -43.70
CA LYS A 776 -28.93 -15.55 -44.47
C LYS A 776 -28.65 -14.06 -44.69
N SER A 777 -28.04 -13.40 -43.69
CA SER A 777 -27.68 -11.98 -43.76
C SER A 777 -26.57 -11.69 -44.79
N GLY A 778 -25.64 -12.63 -44.97
CA GLY A 778 -24.49 -12.45 -45.85
C GLY A 778 -23.35 -11.62 -45.26
N VAL A 779 -23.48 -11.08 -44.04
CA VAL A 779 -22.51 -10.14 -43.44
C VAL A 779 -21.07 -10.66 -43.38
N LEU A 780 -20.90 -11.97 -43.18
CA LEU A 780 -19.60 -12.67 -43.19
C LEU A 780 -18.91 -12.69 -44.58
N LYS A 781 -19.53 -12.12 -45.61
CA LYS A 781 -18.99 -11.95 -46.97
C LYS A 781 -18.91 -10.49 -47.43
N SER A 782 -19.78 -9.62 -46.91
CA SER A 782 -19.80 -8.20 -47.29
C SER A 782 -18.99 -7.31 -46.34
N LEU A 783 -18.92 -7.65 -45.06
CA LEU A 783 -18.25 -6.88 -44.00
C LEU A 783 -18.73 -5.41 -43.90
N ASP A 784 -20.00 -5.13 -44.24
CA ASP A 784 -20.70 -3.88 -43.96
C ASP A 784 -21.59 -4.06 -42.71
N PRO A 785 -21.47 -3.24 -41.66
CA PRO A 785 -22.32 -3.36 -40.46
C PRO A 785 -23.83 -3.25 -40.75
N LYS A 786 -24.24 -2.66 -41.88
CA LYS A 786 -25.66 -2.59 -42.29
C LYS A 786 -26.26 -3.96 -42.61
N ASP A 787 -25.44 -4.92 -43.00
CA ASP A 787 -25.86 -6.28 -43.37
C ASP A 787 -25.96 -7.20 -42.14
N MET A 788 -25.64 -6.74 -40.92
CA MET A 788 -25.78 -7.55 -39.70
C MET A 788 -27.22 -8.09 -39.55
N PRO A 789 -27.43 -9.36 -39.16
CA PRO A 789 -28.77 -9.88 -38.90
C PRO A 789 -29.39 -9.18 -37.69
N THR A 790 -30.72 -9.14 -37.63
CA THR A 790 -31.47 -8.61 -36.48
C THR A 790 -32.34 -9.70 -35.84
N LEU A 791 -32.99 -9.42 -34.71
CA LEU A 791 -33.96 -10.35 -34.12
C LEU A 791 -35.08 -10.73 -35.10
N GLY A 792 -35.45 -9.85 -36.03
CA GLY A 792 -36.37 -10.17 -37.13
C GLY A 792 -35.82 -11.22 -38.07
N THR A 793 -34.55 -11.08 -38.50
CA THR A 793 -33.83 -12.08 -39.32
C THR A 793 -33.74 -13.43 -38.60
N PHE A 794 -33.41 -13.41 -37.30
CA PHE A 794 -33.35 -14.60 -36.46
C PHE A 794 -34.72 -15.28 -36.31
N LEU A 795 -35.79 -14.50 -36.11
CA LEU A 795 -37.16 -15.02 -36.02
C LEU A 795 -37.67 -15.61 -37.34
N GLU A 796 -37.27 -15.05 -38.48
CA GLU A 796 -37.50 -15.71 -39.79
C GLU A 796 -36.78 -17.06 -39.85
N CYS A 797 -35.50 -17.13 -39.48
CA CYS A 797 -34.75 -18.39 -39.46
C CYS A 797 -35.36 -19.43 -38.51
N MET A 798 -35.88 -19.03 -37.34
CA MET A 798 -36.66 -19.91 -36.46
C MET A 798 -37.95 -20.42 -37.12
N LYS A 799 -38.66 -19.55 -37.87
CA LYS A 799 -39.89 -19.91 -38.60
C LYS A 799 -39.61 -20.84 -39.78
N GLU A 800 -38.51 -20.64 -40.50
CA GLU A 800 -37.97 -21.55 -41.54
C GLU A 800 -37.40 -22.85 -40.95
N GLU A 801 -37.00 -22.82 -39.67
CA GLU A 801 -36.49 -23.90 -38.81
C GLU A 801 -37.31 -25.20 -38.73
N THR A 802 -37.15 -26.21 -39.59
CA THR A 802 -37.91 -27.48 -39.51
C THR A 802 -37.12 -28.75 -39.15
N GLU A 803 -35.79 -28.71 -39.02
CA GLU A 803 -35.00 -29.94 -38.89
C GLU A 803 -34.87 -30.47 -37.44
N ASN A 804 -35.56 -31.58 -37.15
CA ASN A 804 -35.46 -32.34 -35.89
C ASN A 804 -35.81 -31.51 -34.63
N VAL A 805 -36.92 -30.76 -34.67
CA VAL A 805 -37.42 -29.94 -33.55
C VAL A 805 -38.88 -30.27 -33.23
N PRO A 806 -39.27 -30.48 -31.96
CA PRO A 806 -40.68 -30.58 -31.58
C PRO A 806 -41.43 -29.28 -31.87
N GLN A 807 -42.52 -29.34 -32.62
CA GLN A 807 -43.27 -28.15 -33.06
C GLN A 807 -43.71 -27.27 -31.87
N GLU A 808 -44.16 -27.86 -30.77
CA GLU A 808 -44.60 -27.12 -29.57
C GLU A 808 -43.45 -26.34 -28.88
N MET A 809 -42.23 -26.87 -28.91
CA MET A 809 -41.02 -26.17 -28.41
C MET A 809 -40.70 -24.97 -29.31
N LYS A 810 -40.68 -25.20 -30.63
CA LYS A 810 -40.47 -24.15 -31.63
C LYS A 810 -41.50 -23.03 -31.52
N ASP A 811 -42.77 -23.37 -31.38
CA ASP A 811 -43.86 -22.39 -31.31
C ASP A 811 -43.78 -21.54 -30.03
N LYS A 812 -43.42 -22.14 -28.87
CA LYS A 812 -43.16 -21.40 -27.63
C LYS A 812 -42.02 -20.38 -27.80
N LEU A 813 -40.87 -20.82 -28.33
CA LEU A 813 -39.72 -19.92 -28.56
C LEU A 813 -40.03 -18.82 -29.58
N ILE A 814 -40.80 -19.13 -30.63
CA ILE A 814 -41.26 -18.14 -31.61
C ILE A 814 -42.16 -17.08 -30.98
N ILE A 815 -43.15 -17.47 -30.15
CA ILE A 815 -44.02 -16.54 -29.43
C ILE A 815 -43.20 -15.63 -28.51
N THR A 816 -42.25 -16.22 -27.78
CA THR A 816 -41.34 -15.51 -26.88
C THR A 816 -40.48 -14.47 -27.61
N ILE A 817 -39.90 -14.80 -28.77
CA ILE A 817 -39.11 -13.85 -29.58
C ILE A 817 -39.98 -12.82 -30.31
N ASP A 818 -41.21 -13.14 -30.74
CA ASP A 818 -42.07 -12.21 -31.47
C ASP A 818 -42.41 -10.94 -30.64
N MET A 819 -42.41 -11.05 -29.30
CA MET A 819 -42.51 -9.90 -28.38
C MET A 819 -41.40 -8.83 -28.60
N TYR A 820 -40.21 -9.26 -29.04
CA TYR A 820 -39.04 -8.40 -29.29
C TYR A 820 -38.92 -7.96 -30.75
N VAL A 821 -39.72 -8.53 -31.67
CA VAL A 821 -39.72 -8.20 -33.10
C VAL A 821 -40.92 -7.33 -33.50
N ASN A 822 -42.09 -7.70 -33.00
CA ASN A 822 -43.39 -7.09 -33.31
C ASN A 822 -44.13 -6.55 -32.07
N GLY A 823 -43.79 -7.05 -30.87
CA GLY A 823 -44.42 -6.65 -29.60
C GLY A 823 -43.79 -5.41 -28.94
N SER A 824 -43.96 -5.33 -27.61
CA SER A 824 -43.58 -4.18 -26.78
C SER A 824 -42.08 -3.99 -26.58
N ALA A 825 -41.26 -5.03 -26.81
CA ALA A 825 -39.80 -5.00 -26.60
C ALA A 825 -39.02 -4.74 -27.90
N LYS A 826 -39.66 -4.13 -28.91
CA LYS A 826 -39.14 -3.95 -30.27
C LYS A 826 -37.82 -3.17 -30.39
N TYR A 827 -37.36 -2.47 -29.35
CA TYR A 827 -36.12 -1.68 -29.41
C TYR A 827 -34.87 -2.54 -29.69
N PHE A 828 -34.84 -3.81 -29.27
CA PHE A 828 -33.75 -4.75 -29.59
C PHE A 828 -33.69 -5.18 -31.07
N ASN A 829 -34.75 -4.94 -31.86
CA ASN A 829 -34.84 -5.38 -33.26
C ASN A 829 -34.52 -4.23 -34.24
N ASN A 830 -33.37 -3.58 -34.05
CA ASN A 830 -32.88 -2.49 -34.88
C ASN A 830 -31.35 -2.59 -35.03
N GLN A 831 -30.77 -1.97 -36.07
CA GLN A 831 -29.31 -1.87 -36.20
C GLN A 831 -28.71 -0.89 -35.18
N THR A 832 -27.48 -1.13 -34.76
CA THR A 832 -26.70 -0.22 -33.90
C THR A 832 -26.57 1.15 -34.54
N ASN A 833 -26.88 2.21 -33.79
CA ASN A 833 -26.88 3.59 -34.33
C ASN A 833 -26.25 4.66 -33.41
N VAL A 834 -25.68 4.27 -32.27
CA VAL A 834 -25.00 5.15 -31.31
C VAL A 834 -23.49 5.23 -31.53
N ASN A 835 -22.83 6.28 -31.02
CA ASN A 835 -21.37 6.40 -31.12
C ASN A 835 -20.65 5.53 -30.08
N THR A 836 -20.58 4.23 -30.37
CA THR A 836 -19.91 3.22 -29.54
C THR A 836 -18.40 3.38 -29.44
N LYS A 837 -17.80 4.33 -30.18
CA LYS A 837 -16.34 4.54 -30.21
C LYS A 837 -15.86 5.70 -29.35
N ASN A 838 -16.76 6.44 -28.70
CA ASN A 838 -16.41 7.51 -27.74
C ASN A 838 -15.56 6.98 -26.57
N ARG A 839 -14.72 7.84 -25.98
CA ARG A 839 -13.83 7.50 -24.85
C ARG A 839 -14.61 7.33 -23.54
N PHE A 840 -15.71 8.06 -23.36
CA PHE A 840 -16.61 7.90 -22.22
C PHE A 840 -18.01 7.55 -22.74
N ILE A 841 -18.57 6.44 -22.27
CA ILE A 841 -19.93 6.00 -22.60
C ILE A 841 -20.69 5.66 -21.32
N ALA A 842 -21.88 6.23 -21.14
CA ALA A 842 -22.83 5.89 -20.09
C ALA A 842 -24.05 5.19 -20.69
N TYR A 843 -24.27 3.92 -20.33
CA TYR A 843 -25.38 3.10 -20.76
C TYR A 843 -26.53 3.20 -19.75
N ASP A 844 -27.47 4.08 -20.04
CA ASP A 844 -28.61 4.44 -19.18
C ASP A 844 -29.79 3.48 -19.43
N ILE A 845 -30.02 2.57 -18.49
CA ILE A 845 -31.07 1.53 -18.55
C ILE A 845 -32.19 1.77 -17.54
N ARG A 846 -32.29 2.97 -16.97
CA ARG A 846 -33.20 3.25 -15.85
C ARG A 846 -34.68 3.08 -16.21
N ASP A 847 -35.07 3.43 -17.43
CA ASP A 847 -36.47 3.39 -17.87
C ASP A 847 -36.93 1.98 -18.31
N LEU A 848 -36.12 0.94 -18.04
CA LEU A 848 -36.45 -0.47 -18.23
C LEU A 848 -36.78 -1.16 -16.90
N ASN A 849 -37.75 -2.08 -16.92
CA ASN A 849 -38.26 -2.76 -15.73
C ASN A 849 -38.15 -4.29 -15.86
N GLY A 850 -37.89 -4.97 -14.73
CA GLY A 850 -37.79 -6.42 -14.66
C GLY A 850 -36.71 -6.98 -15.59
N ASN A 851 -36.98 -8.15 -16.18
CA ASN A 851 -36.03 -8.93 -16.98
C ASN A 851 -35.42 -8.13 -18.16
N LEU A 852 -36.16 -7.16 -18.72
CA LEU A 852 -35.65 -6.26 -19.78
C LEU A 852 -34.39 -5.48 -19.34
N LYS A 853 -34.27 -5.19 -18.04
CA LYS A 853 -33.11 -4.49 -17.47
C LYS A 853 -31.89 -5.41 -17.44
N THR A 854 -32.03 -6.62 -16.89
CA THR A 854 -30.97 -7.66 -16.87
C THR A 854 -30.53 -8.05 -18.28
N GLN A 855 -31.49 -8.25 -19.21
CA GLN A 855 -31.21 -8.51 -20.62
C GLN A 855 -30.44 -7.37 -21.31
N SER A 856 -30.75 -6.12 -20.98
CA SER A 856 -30.01 -4.97 -21.50
C SER A 856 -28.61 -4.88 -20.90
N MET A 857 -28.44 -5.17 -19.60
CA MET A 857 -27.11 -5.27 -18.98
C MET A 857 -26.27 -6.36 -19.66
N LEU A 858 -26.84 -7.54 -19.94
CA LEU A 858 -26.15 -8.62 -20.65
C LEU A 858 -25.71 -8.19 -22.07
N LEU A 859 -26.59 -7.52 -22.82
CA LEU A 859 -26.25 -6.94 -24.13
C LEU A 859 -25.14 -5.89 -24.05
N ILE A 860 -25.17 -5.03 -23.01
CA ILE A 860 -24.12 -4.02 -22.78
C ILE A 860 -22.80 -4.68 -22.40
N LEU A 861 -22.80 -5.75 -21.59
CA LEU A 861 -21.58 -6.49 -21.22
C LEU A 861 -20.92 -7.16 -22.43
N ASP A 862 -21.71 -7.68 -23.37
CA ASP A 862 -21.20 -8.18 -24.64
C ASP A 862 -20.63 -7.06 -25.53
N TYR A 863 -21.31 -5.91 -25.58
CA TYR A 863 -20.74 -4.76 -26.29
C TYR A 863 -19.41 -4.29 -25.68
N ILE A 864 -19.31 -4.32 -24.34
CA ILE A 864 -18.08 -4.06 -23.58
C ILE A 864 -16.99 -5.10 -23.90
N TRP A 865 -17.32 -6.39 -24.04
CA TRP A 865 -16.38 -7.44 -24.45
C TRP A 865 -15.80 -7.18 -25.85
N ASN A 866 -16.64 -6.82 -26.82
CA ASN A 866 -16.20 -6.43 -28.16
C ASN A 866 -15.28 -5.18 -28.12
N ARG A 867 -15.61 -4.16 -27.31
CA ARG A 867 -14.75 -2.98 -27.11
C ARG A 867 -13.42 -3.30 -26.42
N LEU A 868 -13.39 -4.27 -25.50
CA LEU A 868 -12.16 -4.75 -24.86
C LEU A 868 -11.20 -5.39 -25.87
N ALA A 869 -11.72 -6.20 -26.79
CA ALA A 869 -10.91 -6.75 -27.88
C ALA A 869 -10.38 -5.66 -28.82
N GLU A 870 -11.21 -4.71 -29.23
CA GLU A 870 -10.78 -3.54 -30.02
C GLU A 870 -9.68 -2.72 -29.31
N ASN A 871 -9.73 -2.59 -27.98
CA ASN A 871 -8.78 -1.79 -27.21
C ASN A 871 -7.48 -2.54 -26.88
N LYS A 872 -7.52 -3.87 -26.73
CA LYS A 872 -6.33 -4.76 -26.65
C LYS A 872 -5.38 -4.52 -27.82
N GLU A 873 -5.89 -4.51 -29.06
CA GLU A 873 -5.10 -4.23 -30.27
C GLU A 873 -4.43 -2.84 -30.24
N LYS A 874 -5.13 -1.85 -29.69
CA LYS A 874 -4.69 -0.44 -29.64
C LYS A 874 -3.80 -0.13 -28.43
N GLY A 875 -3.60 -1.08 -27.50
CA GLY A 875 -2.94 -0.84 -26.23
C GLY A 875 -3.68 0.14 -25.30
N ARG A 876 -5.00 0.30 -25.44
CA ARG A 876 -5.83 1.20 -24.61
C ARG A 876 -6.33 0.48 -23.36
N LYS A 877 -6.34 1.18 -22.22
CA LYS A 877 -6.99 0.70 -20.99
C LYS A 877 -8.49 0.90 -21.10
N THR A 878 -9.31 0.00 -20.53
CA THR A 878 -10.78 0.17 -20.49
C THR A 878 -11.31 -0.05 -19.08
N TYR A 879 -11.78 1.03 -18.45
CA TYR A 879 -12.36 1.02 -17.12
C TYR A 879 -13.87 0.79 -17.24
N ILE A 880 -14.38 -0.26 -16.58
CA ILE A 880 -15.76 -0.74 -16.72
C ILE A 880 -16.43 -0.66 -15.36
N PHE A 881 -17.32 0.31 -15.19
CA PHE A 881 -18.09 0.51 -13.96
C PHE A 881 -19.49 -0.09 -14.15
N ILE A 882 -19.86 -1.05 -13.30
CA ILE A 882 -21.16 -1.71 -13.33
C ILE A 882 -21.89 -1.27 -12.08
N ASP A 883 -22.79 -0.28 -12.21
CA ASP A 883 -23.60 0.15 -11.08
C ASP A 883 -24.83 -0.75 -10.89
N GLU A 884 -25.26 -0.86 -9.63
CA GLU A 884 -26.02 -1.96 -9.04
C GLU A 884 -25.74 -3.34 -9.68
N ALA A 885 -24.47 -3.74 -9.63
CA ALA A 885 -24.00 -5.03 -10.13
C ALA A 885 -24.78 -6.24 -9.58
N HIS A 886 -25.40 -6.11 -8.40
CA HIS A 886 -26.24 -7.16 -7.81
C HIS A 886 -27.44 -7.56 -8.69
N LEU A 887 -27.91 -6.69 -9.59
CA LEU A 887 -28.96 -6.99 -10.57
C LEU A 887 -28.58 -8.12 -11.55
N LEU A 888 -27.28 -8.41 -11.71
CA LEU A 888 -26.77 -9.52 -12.52
C LEU A 888 -26.60 -10.82 -11.72
N PHE A 889 -26.63 -10.78 -10.39
CA PHE A 889 -26.42 -11.97 -9.54
C PHE A 889 -27.71 -12.80 -9.38
N ALA A 890 -28.85 -12.23 -9.75
CA ALA A 890 -30.17 -12.86 -9.62
C ALA A 890 -30.50 -13.89 -10.74
N ASP A 891 -29.68 -13.97 -11.79
CA ASP A 891 -29.83 -14.90 -12.91
C ASP A 891 -28.49 -15.63 -13.16
N GLU A 892 -28.54 -16.96 -13.27
CA GLU A 892 -27.32 -17.78 -13.30
C GLU A 892 -26.48 -17.54 -14.58
N TYR A 893 -27.13 -17.37 -15.74
CA TYR A 893 -26.44 -17.12 -17.01
C TYR A 893 -25.78 -15.74 -17.04
N SER A 894 -26.47 -14.74 -16.51
CA SER A 894 -25.95 -13.37 -16.35
C SER A 894 -24.73 -13.33 -15.43
N LEU A 895 -24.77 -14.11 -14.34
CA LEU A 895 -23.66 -14.23 -13.40
C LEU A 895 -22.47 -15.03 -13.97
N ASP A 896 -22.70 -16.11 -14.71
CA ASP A 896 -21.64 -16.85 -15.39
C ASP A 896 -20.95 -16.01 -16.47
N TYR A 897 -21.73 -15.24 -17.26
CA TYR A 897 -21.15 -14.31 -18.25
C TYR A 897 -20.33 -13.21 -17.56
N LEU A 898 -20.85 -12.63 -16.48
CA LEU A 898 -20.12 -11.63 -15.69
C LEU A 898 -18.84 -12.21 -15.07
N GLN A 899 -18.86 -13.44 -14.55
CA GLN A 899 -17.68 -14.09 -13.99
C GLN A 899 -16.65 -14.44 -15.08
N MET A 900 -17.09 -14.88 -16.27
CA MET A 900 -16.22 -15.04 -17.44
C MET A 900 -15.51 -13.72 -17.77
N LEU A 901 -16.28 -12.62 -17.86
CA LEU A 901 -15.74 -11.30 -18.15
C LEU A 901 -14.74 -10.85 -17.08
N TRP A 902 -15.04 -11.03 -15.79
CA TRP A 902 -14.14 -10.72 -14.67
C TRP A 902 -12.80 -11.47 -14.77
N LYS A 903 -12.84 -12.74 -15.18
CA LYS A 903 -11.66 -13.61 -15.37
C LYS A 903 -10.86 -13.27 -16.64
N ARG A 904 -11.52 -12.93 -17.75
CA ARG A 904 -10.87 -12.69 -19.05
C ARG A 904 -10.38 -11.25 -19.24
N ALA A 905 -11.15 -10.25 -18.82
CA ALA A 905 -10.95 -8.82 -19.17
C ALA A 905 -9.55 -8.27 -18.83
N ARG A 906 -8.92 -8.74 -17.74
CA ARG A 906 -7.54 -8.38 -17.37
C ARG A 906 -6.54 -8.63 -18.51
N LYS A 907 -6.70 -9.70 -19.30
CA LYS A 907 -5.84 -10.01 -20.46
C LYS A 907 -6.04 -9.05 -21.65
N TYR A 908 -7.10 -8.23 -21.60
CA TYR A 908 -7.55 -7.31 -22.66
C TYR A 908 -7.40 -5.84 -22.25
N GLY A 909 -6.66 -5.54 -21.16
CA GLY A 909 -6.56 -4.18 -20.60
C GLY A 909 -7.86 -3.69 -19.95
N GLY A 910 -8.80 -4.59 -19.69
CA GLY A 910 -10.09 -4.33 -19.05
C GLY A 910 -10.01 -4.39 -17.54
N ILE A 911 -10.65 -3.42 -16.90
CA ILE A 911 -10.61 -3.22 -15.45
C ILE A 911 -12.06 -3.08 -14.96
N LEU A 912 -12.63 -4.16 -14.41
CA LEU A 912 -14.01 -4.17 -13.96
C LEU A 912 -14.13 -3.57 -12.56
N THR A 913 -15.25 -2.90 -12.30
CA THR A 913 -15.55 -2.26 -11.02
C THR A 913 -17.04 -2.45 -10.74
N GLY A 914 -17.35 -3.42 -9.88
CA GLY A 914 -18.71 -3.73 -9.45
C GLY A 914 -19.11 -2.81 -8.32
N ILE A 915 -20.26 -2.13 -8.46
CA ILE A 915 -20.73 -1.16 -7.49
C ILE A 915 -22.08 -1.67 -6.99
N THR A 916 -22.23 -1.83 -5.68
CA THR A 916 -23.49 -2.33 -5.09
C THR A 916 -23.77 -1.73 -3.73
N GLN A 917 -25.05 -1.45 -3.46
CA GLN A 917 -25.55 -1.16 -2.11
C GLN A 917 -25.92 -2.44 -1.32
N ASN A 918 -26.18 -3.54 -2.03
CA ASN A 918 -26.64 -4.80 -1.46
C ASN A 918 -25.46 -5.77 -1.31
N VAL A 919 -24.98 -5.91 -0.07
CA VAL A 919 -23.92 -6.83 0.34
C VAL A 919 -24.44 -8.28 0.41
N ASP A 920 -25.68 -8.47 0.86
CA ASP A 920 -26.26 -9.80 1.03
C ASP A 920 -26.41 -10.53 -0.31
N ASP A 921 -26.81 -9.84 -1.39
CA ASP A 921 -26.89 -10.45 -2.72
C ASP A 921 -25.50 -10.79 -3.30
N LEU A 922 -24.44 -10.08 -2.90
CA LEU A 922 -23.05 -10.36 -3.26
C LEU A 922 -22.43 -11.53 -2.46
N LEU A 923 -23.00 -11.89 -1.31
CA LEU A 923 -22.48 -12.95 -0.44
C LEU A 923 -23.31 -14.24 -0.45
N LYS A 924 -24.57 -14.20 -0.93
CA LYS A 924 -25.44 -15.37 -1.09
C LYS A 924 -24.91 -16.40 -2.08
N ASP A 925 -24.43 -15.95 -3.24
CA ASP A 925 -23.97 -16.86 -4.30
C ASP A 925 -22.45 -17.05 -4.29
N TYR A 926 -22.02 -18.30 -4.46
CA TYR A 926 -20.60 -18.68 -4.47
C TYR A 926 -19.80 -18.05 -5.63
N LYS A 927 -20.38 -17.98 -6.85
CA LYS A 927 -19.73 -17.39 -8.03
C LYS A 927 -19.44 -15.90 -7.79
N SER A 928 -20.38 -15.17 -7.18
CA SER A 928 -20.26 -13.74 -6.85
C SER A 928 -19.31 -13.47 -5.66
N ARG A 929 -19.41 -14.23 -4.57
CA ARG A 929 -18.45 -14.18 -3.45
C ARG A 929 -17.02 -14.47 -3.89
N ASN A 930 -16.84 -15.40 -4.83
CA ASN A 930 -15.54 -15.74 -5.42
C ASN A 930 -15.00 -14.60 -6.32
N MET A 931 -15.86 -13.81 -6.97
CA MET A 931 -15.40 -12.58 -7.66
C MET A 931 -14.91 -11.52 -6.68
N LEU A 932 -15.59 -11.33 -5.54
CA LEU A 932 -15.14 -10.42 -4.48
C LEU A 932 -13.78 -10.86 -3.92
N ALA A 933 -13.63 -12.14 -3.57
CA ALA A 933 -12.40 -12.69 -2.98
C ALA A 933 -11.17 -12.64 -3.92
N ASN A 934 -11.37 -12.68 -5.25
CA ASN A 934 -10.28 -12.54 -6.23
C ASN A 934 -10.01 -11.07 -6.66
N SER A 935 -10.74 -10.10 -6.10
CA SER A 935 -10.59 -8.68 -6.46
C SER A 935 -9.64 -7.98 -5.50
N GLU A 936 -8.52 -7.47 -6.02
CA GLU A 936 -7.48 -6.86 -5.19
C GLU A 936 -7.73 -5.38 -4.88
N PHE A 937 -8.77 -4.76 -5.45
CA PHE A 937 -9.19 -3.39 -5.19
C PHE A 937 -10.59 -3.38 -4.59
N ILE A 938 -10.75 -2.98 -3.32
CA ILE A 938 -12.07 -2.82 -2.70
C ILE A 938 -12.13 -1.47 -1.97
N VAL A 939 -13.16 -0.68 -2.29
CA VAL A 939 -13.48 0.56 -1.57
C VAL A 939 -14.73 0.30 -0.72
N LEU A 940 -14.51 0.15 0.57
CA LEU A 940 -15.55 -0.14 1.55
C LEU A 940 -15.94 1.16 2.28
N LEU A 941 -16.96 1.85 1.75
CA LEU A 941 -17.58 3.00 2.41
C LEU A 941 -18.55 2.52 3.51
N LYS A 942 -19.06 3.47 4.31
CA LYS A 942 -20.04 3.27 5.40
C LYS A 942 -21.00 2.09 5.16
N GLN A 943 -21.05 1.15 6.10
CA GLN A 943 -21.98 0.00 6.09
C GLN A 943 -23.02 0.08 7.21
N ASN A 944 -24.03 -0.79 7.15
CA ASN A 944 -24.83 -1.15 8.32
C ASN A 944 -24.05 -2.18 9.16
N PRO A 945 -24.14 -2.20 10.50
CA PRO A 945 -23.37 -3.14 11.34
C PRO A 945 -23.54 -4.62 10.97
N THR A 946 -24.75 -5.03 10.56
CA THR A 946 -25.05 -6.41 10.14
C THR A 946 -24.35 -6.80 8.83
N ASP A 947 -24.12 -5.86 7.92
CA ASP A 947 -23.46 -6.10 6.64
C ASP A 947 -21.93 -5.95 6.76
N ALA A 948 -21.49 -5.05 7.64
CA ALA A 948 -20.11 -4.90 8.06
C ALA A 948 -19.55 -6.21 8.65
N ALA A 949 -20.29 -6.86 9.57
CA ALA A 949 -19.88 -8.13 10.16
C ALA A 949 -19.70 -9.25 9.11
N LYS A 950 -20.62 -9.37 8.14
CA LYS A 950 -20.50 -10.37 7.05
C LYS A 950 -19.29 -10.11 6.14
N LEU A 951 -18.95 -8.83 5.93
CA LEU A 951 -17.75 -8.44 5.18
C LEU A 951 -16.47 -8.62 5.99
N GLN A 952 -16.54 -8.55 7.32
CA GLN A 952 -15.42 -8.75 8.23
C GLN A 952 -14.80 -10.15 8.03
N ASP A 953 -15.64 -11.19 8.08
CA ASP A 953 -15.25 -12.59 7.81
C ASP A 953 -14.71 -12.81 6.39
N VAL A 954 -15.30 -12.14 5.39
CA VAL A 954 -14.99 -12.38 3.98
C VAL A 954 -13.72 -11.64 3.52
N LEU A 955 -13.39 -10.52 4.15
CA LEU A 955 -12.28 -9.64 3.78
C LEU A 955 -11.14 -9.63 4.83
N ASN A 956 -11.23 -10.48 5.86
CA ASN A 956 -10.28 -10.57 6.98
C ASN A 956 -10.00 -9.20 7.63
N ILE A 957 -11.07 -8.44 7.89
CA ILE A 957 -11.01 -7.14 8.57
C ILE A 957 -11.04 -7.38 10.08
N ASN A 958 -10.26 -6.64 10.87
CA ASN A 958 -10.28 -6.76 12.33
C ASN A 958 -11.22 -5.73 13.00
N ASP A 959 -11.44 -5.89 14.31
CA ASP A 959 -12.37 -5.05 15.09
C ASP A 959 -11.94 -3.58 15.19
N SER A 960 -10.68 -3.25 14.91
CA SER A 960 -10.19 -1.86 14.86
C SER A 960 -10.39 -1.23 13.47
N GLU A 961 -10.16 -1.99 12.40
CA GLU A 961 -10.38 -1.56 11.02
C GLU A 961 -11.86 -1.36 10.69
N ILE A 962 -12.76 -2.20 11.22
CA ILE A 962 -14.21 -2.11 10.92
C ILE A 962 -14.87 -0.85 11.51
N GLN A 963 -14.25 -0.22 12.52
CA GLN A 963 -14.70 1.06 13.10
C GLN A 963 -14.61 2.23 12.10
N PHE A 964 -13.77 2.14 11.07
CA PHE A 964 -13.70 3.13 9.99
C PHE A 964 -14.79 2.94 8.91
N VAL A 965 -15.71 2.00 9.14
CA VAL A 965 -16.79 1.60 8.22
C VAL A 965 -18.15 1.63 8.93
N ASN A 966 -18.21 1.26 10.22
CA ASN A 966 -19.40 1.36 11.05
C ASN A 966 -19.69 2.82 11.46
N ASP A 967 -20.93 3.26 11.25
CA ASP A 967 -21.48 4.57 11.64
C ASP A 967 -20.76 5.86 11.18
N VAL A 968 -19.64 5.76 10.45
CA VAL A 968 -18.88 6.90 9.89
C VAL A 968 -19.72 7.83 8.98
N PRO A 969 -19.28 9.10 8.75
CA PRO A 969 -19.90 9.99 7.77
C PRO A 969 -19.78 9.47 6.33
N ALA A 970 -20.60 10.02 5.42
CA ALA A 970 -20.44 9.74 3.99
C ALA A 970 -19.05 10.15 3.47
N GLY A 971 -18.51 9.42 2.50
CA GLY A 971 -17.16 9.65 1.96
C GLY A 971 -16.01 9.19 2.85
N HIS A 972 -16.30 8.62 4.03
CA HIS A 972 -15.33 7.88 4.85
C HIS A 972 -15.44 6.38 4.59
N GLY A 973 -14.34 5.64 4.78
CA GLY A 973 -14.32 4.19 4.61
C GLY A 973 -12.93 3.57 4.74
N LEU A 974 -12.82 2.33 4.27
CA LEU A 974 -11.60 1.52 4.25
C LEU A 974 -11.25 1.17 2.79
N LEU A 975 -10.03 1.52 2.36
CA LEU A 975 -9.48 1.16 1.05
C LEU A 975 -8.63 -0.10 1.18
N ILE A 976 -9.01 -1.19 0.53
CA ILE A 976 -8.32 -2.48 0.57
C ILE A 976 -7.59 -2.70 -0.76
N LEU A 977 -6.27 -2.89 -0.68
CA LEU A 977 -5.36 -3.09 -1.81
C LEU A 977 -4.58 -4.40 -1.63
N GLY A 978 -4.56 -5.24 -2.68
CA GLY A 978 -3.83 -6.53 -2.69
C GLY A 978 -4.32 -7.53 -1.65
N GLY A 979 -5.57 -7.39 -1.17
CA GLY A 979 -6.16 -8.22 -0.10
C GLY A 979 -5.48 -8.13 1.27
N LYS A 980 -4.51 -7.22 1.47
CA LYS A 980 -3.67 -7.13 2.68
C LYS A 980 -3.47 -5.72 3.21
N THR A 981 -3.36 -4.74 2.31
CA THR A 981 -3.18 -3.33 2.69
C THR A 981 -4.56 -2.71 2.88
N LYS A 982 -4.96 -2.43 4.13
CA LYS A 982 -6.24 -1.77 4.43
C LYS A 982 -5.97 -0.37 4.98
N ILE A 983 -6.40 0.68 4.29
CA ILE A 983 -6.09 2.08 4.66
C ILE A 983 -7.40 2.82 4.96
N PRO A 984 -7.63 3.28 6.19
CA PRO A 984 -8.80 4.08 6.51
C PRO A 984 -8.67 5.46 5.87
N PHE A 985 -9.71 5.89 5.16
CA PHE A 985 -9.71 7.15 4.42
C PHE A 985 -10.94 8.01 4.70
N TYR A 986 -10.76 9.32 4.47
CA TYR A 986 -11.83 10.32 4.39
C TYR A 986 -11.64 11.16 3.13
N ASP A 987 -12.73 11.70 2.57
CA ASP A 987 -12.69 12.52 1.36
C ASP A 987 -13.74 13.63 1.41
N GLU A 988 -13.35 14.78 1.96
CA GLU A 988 -14.18 15.97 2.10
C GLU A 988 -14.09 16.85 0.85
N PHE A 989 -14.96 16.58 -0.13
CA PHE A 989 -14.98 17.34 -1.38
C PHE A 989 -15.65 18.72 -1.20
N PRO A 990 -15.05 19.83 -1.69
CA PRO A 990 -15.60 21.18 -1.55
C PRO A 990 -16.92 21.34 -2.32
N LYS A 991 -17.99 21.69 -1.59
CA LYS A 991 -19.37 21.73 -2.11
C LYS A 991 -19.68 22.92 -3.02
N ASP A 992 -18.85 23.95 -2.99
CA ASP A 992 -18.96 25.19 -3.77
C ASP A 992 -18.25 25.10 -5.13
N THR A 993 -18.23 23.91 -5.74
CA THR A 993 -17.55 23.61 -7.00
C THR A 993 -18.50 23.11 -8.09
N LYS A 994 -18.14 23.39 -9.34
CA LYS A 994 -18.86 22.97 -10.54
C LYS A 994 -18.87 21.44 -10.63
N LEU A 995 -17.74 20.80 -10.37
CA LEU A 995 -17.60 19.35 -10.22
C LEU A 995 -18.53 18.76 -9.15
N TYR A 996 -18.62 19.35 -7.95
CA TYR A 996 -19.55 18.83 -6.93
C TYR A 996 -21.01 18.90 -7.42
N SER A 997 -21.42 19.98 -8.10
CA SER A 997 -22.77 20.13 -8.66
C SER A 997 -23.12 19.10 -9.77
N LEU A 998 -22.11 18.63 -10.51
CA LEU A 998 -22.25 17.57 -11.51
C LEU A 998 -22.29 16.16 -10.88
N MET A 999 -21.53 15.95 -9.80
CA MET A 999 -21.39 14.63 -9.18
C MET A 999 -22.45 14.32 -8.11
N THR A 1000 -22.91 15.31 -7.34
CA THR A 1000 -23.84 15.11 -6.22
C THR A 1000 -25.19 14.56 -6.65
N THR A 1001 -25.66 13.59 -5.89
CA THR A 1001 -26.93 12.88 -6.08
C THR A 1001 -27.96 13.24 -4.99
N ASN A 1002 -27.55 14.06 -4.01
CA ASN A 1002 -28.40 14.46 -2.90
C ASN A 1002 -29.54 15.37 -3.40
N PHE A 1003 -30.78 14.87 -3.32
CA PHE A 1003 -31.98 15.60 -3.73
C PHE A 1003 -32.11 16.98 -3.04
N SER A 1004 -31.74 17.08 -1.75
CA SER A 1004 -31.86 18.32 -0.98
C SER A 1004 -30.80 19.39 -1.33
N GLU A 1005 -29.69 18.99 -1.95
CA GLU A 1005 -28.64 19.89 -2.44
C GLU A 1005 -28.92 20.28 -3.89
N THR A 1006 -29.21 19.29 -4.75
CA THR A 1006 -29.58 19.53 -6.15
C THR A 1006 -30.84 20.39 -6.29
N ALA A 1007 -31.84 20.24 -5.43
CA ALA A 1007 -33.01 21.12 -5.41
C ALA A 1007 -32.67 22.57 -5.03
N LYS A 1008 -31.68 22.80 -4.16
CA LYS A 1008 -31.20 24.16 -3.84
C LYS A 1008 -30.42 24.77 -5.01
N MET A 1009 -29.59 23.98 -5.67
CA MET A 1009 -28.84 24.39 -6.87
C MET A 1009 -29.74 24.68 -8.08
N LEU A 1010 -30.94 24.09 -8.15
CA LEU A 1010 -31.98 24.41 -9.15
C LEU A 1010 -32.79 25.67 -8.82
N HIS A 1011 -32.49 26.34 -7.70
CA HIS A 1011 -33.13 27.58 -7.27
C HIS A 1011 -32.12 28.75 -7.10
N GLN A 1012 -30.93 28.61 -7.68
CA GLN A 1012 -29.87 29.62 -7.76
C GLN A 1012 -29.55 29.94 -9.23
#